data_AF-A0A960HA88-F1
#
_entry.id   AF-A0A960HA88-F1
#
_cell.length_a   1.000
_cell.length_b   1.000
_cell.length_c   1.000
_cell.angle_alpha   90.00
_cell.angle_beta   90.00
_cell.angle_gamma   90.00
#
_symmetry.space_group_name_H-M   'P 1'
#
loop_
_entity.id
_entity.type
_entity.pdbx_description
1 polymer ?
#
loop_
_entity_poly.entity_id
_entity_poly.type
_entity_poly.pdbx_seq_one_letter_code
_entity_poly.pdbx_strand_id
1 'polypeptide(L)'
;AVDLARKLRRAGVATAAHSSRPHFRRELTDAGLGDLFDVCVQNDSDPQVLAGVTRELEVRPQRCVVLERTEAGVAAGRDGGFALVIGIGIDAARADELTRAGADVVVSDLADVAVRTGDTRISELPNALESYGQLVGITGARDSMLFLDYDGTLSAIVSDPSAACLVEGAAEALKFVAQASPVAVLSGRDLEDVRGRVNIPGVWYAGSHGFELTEPDGSYHCNDAAAVFIPILEQAAADLGQTLAQIPGVRVEHKRFAVAVHYRQVAGDRVGEVVAAAHTVGARDGLRVTGGRMLVELRPDIDWDKGTTLAWIRGRIDPSGSLLPIYIGDDLTDEDAFDAVRLDGIGIVVGHDEDGDRKTAARFTLRSPEQVREFIERGSQWLAYKQQVSSKAWDYVFEGYDPQNEKLREALCTLGNGYFATRGAAPESRAGQVHYPGTYAAGVFNRLVDEVSGTEIDNESLVNLPNWLGLTFRIDGGAWFDIDAVEVLSYRQTVDLRGAVLTREVRFTDDAGRTSALRQRRFVAMHLPHVGALETTVVPEDWSGVIEFRSTLDGGVTNSLVERYRDLDAQHLGPVDKREIGEGTVLLTTQTTQSRIPIAMAARNTVWRDGAPVPATFHLFDRGSEIGHDMAVRSSAGDRVTVEKVVTVYTGRDVAMAEPAVNAARWVTRLPRFDELLAGHLTDWMHLWERLSIEFDDFGDELRILRLHLLHLLQTVSPNTDDVDAGVPARGLHGEAYRGHIFWDELFIFPVLNLRLPMVTRSLLRYRYRRLDEARHAARAAGHTGAMYPWQSGSDGREESQRLHLNPRSGRWNPDASARAHHIGIAVAYNAWKFYQVTGDLAYLIDYGAETLAEIARFFVSLASYDEGRQRFVINGVIGPDEFHSGYPEAPYDGIDNNAYTNVMAVWVILRAFEALHLLPLPNRLDLREKLGLTSAELALWEQVSRRMYVPFHDGVI
;
A
#
# COMPACT_ATOMS: atom_id res chain seq x y z
N ALA A 1 -4.28 27.92 34.64
CA ALA A 1 -3.61 29.19 34.28
C ALA A 1 -2.17 28.96 33.79
N VAL A 2 -1.24 28.51 34.64
CA VAL A 2 0.18 28.30 34.26
C VAL A 2 0.32 27.31 33.10
N ASP A 3 -0.41 26.20 33.12
CA ASP A 3 -0.34 25.20 32.03
C ASP A 3 -0.89 25.74 30.70
N LEU A 4 -1.97 26.53 30.75
CA LEU A 4 -2.51 27.21 29.57
C LEU A 4 -1.49 28.22 29.01
N ALA A 5 -0.87 29.03 29.85
CA ALA A 5 0.18 29.98 29.43
C ALA A 5 1.38 29.26 28.79
N ARG A 6 1.80 28.10 29.35
CA ARG A 6 2.85 27.27 28.75
C ARG A 6 2.44 26.70 27.39
N LYS A 7 1.19 26.23 27.24
CA LYS A 7 0.64 25.74 25.97
C LYS A 7 0.63 26.86 24.91
N LEU A 8 0.13 28.04 25.26
CA LEU A 8 0.11 29.23 24.40
C LEU A 8 1.51 29.63 23.94
N ARG A 9 2.49 29.64 24.87
CA ARG A 9 3.89 29.95 24.52
C ARG A 9 4.51 28.92 23.59
N ARG A 10 4.25 27.62 23.80
CA ARG A 10 4.68 26.56 22.87
C ARG A 10 4.02 26.70 21.49
N ALA A 11 2.80 27.22 21.46
CA ALA A 11 2.11 27.54 20.21
C ALA A 11 2.64 28.81 19.53
N GLY A 12 3.42 29.65 20.24
CA GLY A 12 3.97 30.91 19.73
C GLY A 12 3.02 32.11 19.90
N VAL A 13 2.03 32.00 20.79
CA VAL A 13 1.08 33.08 21.09
C VAL A 13 1.65 33.97 22.19
N ALA A 14 1.70 35.28 21.95
CA ALA A 14 2.14 36.26 22.95
C ALA A 14 1.12 36.33 24.11
N THR A 15 1.61 36.40 25.34
CA THR A 15 0.80 36.33 26.56
C THR A 15 0.98 37.58 27.42
N ALA A 16 -0.12 38.08 27.98
CA ALA A 16 -0.07 39.14 28.98
C ALA A 16 -0.81 38.73 30.25
N ALA A 17 -0.38 39.30 31.37
CA ALA A 17 -1.08 39.19 32.65
C ALA A 17 -1.35 40.58 33.22
N HIS A 18 -2.53 40.78 33.81
CA HIS A 18 -2.85 42.02 34.51
C HIS A 18 -3.47 41.74 35.88
N SER A 19 -3.28 42.67 36.83
CA SER A 19 -3.85 42.59 38.17
C SER A 19 -3.94 43.96 38.83
N SER A 20 -4.95 44.15 39.70
CA SER A 20 -5.08 45.33 40.56
C SER A 20 -4.21 45.28 41.82
N ARG A 21 -3.46 44.19 42.06
CA ARG A 21 -2.63 44.01 43.26
C ARG A 21 -1.33 44.84 43.23
N PRO A 22 -0.96 45.50 44.35
CA PRO A 22 0.36 46.12 44.49
C PRO A 22 1.48 45.09 44.29
N HIS A 23 2.51 45.42 43.51
CA HIS A 23 3.71 44.59 43.28
C HIS A 23 3.50 43.29 42.47
N PHE A 24 2.41 43.18 41.71
CA PHE A 24 2.05 42.00 40.91
C PHE A 24 3.20 41.42 40.05
N ARG A 25 3.96 42.27 39.34
CA ARG A 25 5.09 41.84 38.50
C ARG A 25 6.20 41.17 39.32
N ARG A 26 6.45 41.66 40.54
CA ARG A 26 7.44 41.10 41.46
C ARG A 26 6.96 39.75 42.00
N GLU A 27 5.67 39.62 42.34
CA GLU A 27 5.08 38.36 42.77
C GLU A 27 5.17 37.26 41.71
N LEU A 28 4.91 37.59 40.43
CA LEU A 28 5.07 36.63 39.32
C LEU A 28 6.52 36.19 39.16
N THR A 29 7.47 37.12 39.31
CA THR A 29 8.90 36.84 39.20
C THR A 29 9.38 35.95 40.35
N ASP A 30 8.99 36.27 41.59
CA ASP A 30 9.33 35.52 42.79
C ASP A 30 8.72 34.10 42.77
N ALA A 31 7.57 33.92 42.09
CA ALA A 31 6.95 32.62 41.85
C ALA A 31 7.57 31.82 40.67
N GLY A 32 8.59 32.36 39.99
CA GLY A 32 9.22 31.73 38.82
C GLY A 32 8.34 31.73 37.56
N LEU A 33 7.34 32.61 37.50
CA LEU A 33 6.37 32.73 36.40
C LEU A 33 6.61 33.98 35.54
N GLY A 34 7.61 34.80 35.88
CA GLY A 34 7.90 36.07 35.20
C GLY A 34 8.17 35.92 33.71
N ASP A 35 8.80 34.82 33.28
CA ASP A 35 9.10 34.57 31.88
C ASP A 35 7.89 34.06 31.08
N LEU A 36 6.76 33.72 31.71
CA LEU A 36 5.59 33.14 31.03
C LEU A 36 4.69 34.20 30.37
N PHE A 37 4.88 35.48 30.66
CA PHE A 37 4.07 36.58 30.16
C PHE A 37 4.98 37.67 29.59
N ASP A 38 4.77 38.03 28.33
CA ASP A 38 5.53 39.05 27.60
C ASP A 38 5.25 40.45 28.17
N VAL A 39 4.00 40.69 28.61
CA VAL A 39 3.55 41.97 29.16
C VAL A 39 2.86 41.75 30.52
N CYS A 40 3.20 42.56 31.51
CA CYS A 40 2.60 42.52 32.86
C CYS A 40 2.17 43.92 33.29
N VAL A 41 0.86 44.15 33.42
CA VAL A 41 0.29 45.47 33.77
C VAL A 41 -0.36 45.45 35.14
N GLN A 42 -0.12 46.50 35.93
CA GLN A 42 -0.67 46.66 37.28
C GLN A 42 -1.66 47.83 37.28
N ASN A 43 -2.98 47.57 37.24
CA ASN A 43 -4.08 48.50 37.58
C ASN A 43 -5.47 47.89 37.34
N ASP A 44 -6.50 48.58 37.85
CA ASP A 44 -7.90 48.15 37.95
C ASP A 44 -8.61 47.93 36.60
N SER A 45 -9.77 47.28 36.66
CA SER A 45 -10.61 46.78 35.54
C SER A 45 -11.24 47.88 34.66
N ASP A 46 -10.41 48.76 34.10
CA ASP A 46 -10.79 49.85 33.19
C ASP A 46 -10.53 49.43 31.73
N PRO A 47 -11.50 49.59 30.80
CA PRO A 47 -11.31 49.35 29.36
C PRO A 47 -10.04 50.00 28.78
N GLN A 48 -9.63 51.17 29.29
CA GLN A 48 -8.41 51.87 28.85
C GLN A 48 -7.13 51.11 29.21
N VAL A 49 -7.14 50.31 30.27
CA VAL A 49 -6.00 49.50 30.72
C VAL A 49 -5.81 48.28 29.81
N LEU A 50 -6.89 47.56 29.50
CA LEU A 50 -6.84 46.44 28.54
C LEU A 50 -6.44 46.90 27.13
N ALA A 51 -6.89 48.08 26.70
CA ALA A 51 -6.42 48.73 25.48
C ALA A 51 -4.93 49.13 25.53
N GLY A 52 -4.40 49.46 26.72
CA GLY A 52 -2.97 49.68 26.94
C GLY A 52 -2.14 48.39 26.80
N VAL A 53 -2.62 47.28 27.36
CA VAL A 53 -1.95 45.95 27.29
C VAL A 53 -1.80 45.50 25.84
N THR A 54 -2.86 45.61 25.03
CA THR A 54 -2.82 45.20 23.62
C THR A 54 -1.85 46.05 22.80
N ARG A 55 -1.74 47.35 23.12
CA ARG A 55 -0.74 48.25 22.50
C ARG A 55 0.70 47.86 22.85
N GLU A 56 0.98 47.46 24.10
CA GLU A 56 2.30 46.95 24.51
C GLU A 56 2.63 45.60 23.87
N LEU A 57 1.64 44.76 23.61
CA LEU A 57 1.80 43.53 22.83
C LEU A 57 1.94 43.78 21.32
N GLU A 58 1.75 45.03 20.85
CA GLU A 58 1.68 45.40 19.43
C GLU A 58 0.57 44.66 18.65
N VAL A 59 -0.49 44.25 19.34
CA VAL A 59 -1.65 43.54 18.75
C VAL A 59 -2.91 44.38 18.95
N ARG A 60 -3.88 44.25 18.03
CA ARG A 60 -5.19 44.92 18.18
C ARG A 60 -6.11 44.08 19.08
N PRO A 61 -7.01 44.67 19.89
CA PRO A 61 -7.96 43.92 20.72
C PRO A 61 -8.71 42.82 19.96
N GLN A 62 -9.07 43.05 18.70
CA GLN A 62 -9.76 42.10 17.81
C GLN A 62 -8.89 40.89 17.38
N ARG A 63 -7.66 40.77 17.88
CA ARG A 63 -6.79 39.60 17.73
C ARG A 63 -6.36 39.01 19.07
N CYS A 64 -6.96 39.45 20.16
CA CYS A 64 -6.64 39.03 21.52
C CYS A 64 -7.82 38.29 22.15
N VAL A 65 -7.50 37.24 22.90
CA VAL A 65 -8.41 36.58 23.82
C VAL A 65 -8.14 37.13 25.21
N VAL A 66 -9.17 37.57 25.92
CA VAL A 66 -9.08 38.04 27.30
C VAL A 66 -9.76 37.05 28.22
N LEU A 67 -9.11 36.73 29.34
CA LEU A 67 -9.61 35.75 30.32
C LEU A 67 -9.86 36.46 31.64
N GLU A 68 -11.12 36.49 32.08
CA GLU A 68 -11.56 37.34 33.19
C GLU A 68 -12.40 36.60 34.22
N ARG A 69 -12.30 37.06 35.48
CA ARG A 69 -13.02 36.45 36.62
C ARG A 69 -14.07 37.34 37.24
N THR A 70 -14.15 38.60 36.80
CA THR A 70 -15.00 39.63 37.40
C THR A 70 -15.95 40.20 36.34
N GLU A 71 -17.14 40.61 36.76
CA GLU A 71 -18.11 41.27 35.87
C GLU A 71 -17.50 42.53 35.22
N ALA A 72 -16.79 43.34 36.01
CA ALA A 72 -16.13 44.54 35.52
C ALA A 72 -15.05 44.24 34.47
N GLY A 73 -14.23 43.20 34.68
CA GLY A 73 -13.21 42.77 33.73
C GLY A 73 -13.79 42.19 32.44
N VAL A 74 -14.84 41.37 32.56
CA VAL A 74 -15.58 40.84 31.40
C VAL A 74 -16.21 41.98 30.59
N ALA A 75 -16.91 42.91 31.25
CA ALA A 75 -17.50 44.08 30.60
C ALA A 75 -16.42 44.95 29.94
N ALA A 76 -15.27 45.14 30.59
CA ALA A 76 -14.15 45.88 30.01
C ALA A 76 -13.52 45.19 28.78
N GLY A 77 -13.44 43.86 28.78
CA GLY A 77 -13.03 43.06 27.63
C GLY A 77 -13.99 43.21 26.45
N ARG A 78 -15.30 43.10 26.72
CA ARG A 78 -16.34 43.28 25.70
C ARG A 78 -16.34 44.70 25.13
N ASP A 79 -16.40 45.70 26.01
CA ASP A 79 -16.48 47.11 25.61
C ASP A 79 -15.16 47.59 24.96
N GLY A 80 -14.04 46.94 25.29
CA GLY A 80 -12.74 47.12 24.63
C GLY A 80 -12.62 46.48 23.24
N GLY A 81 -13.64 45.73 22.80
CA GLY A 81 -13.68 45.11 21.48
C GLY A 81 -12.67 43.96 21.30
N PHE A 82 -12.42 43.19 22.36
CA PHE A 82 -11.61 41.97 22.28
C PHE A 82 -12.31 40.90 21.43
N ALA A 83 -11.53 40.05 20.75
CA ALA A 83 -12.10 39.03 19.85
C ALA A 83 -12.82 37.89 20.56
N LEU A 84 -12.37 37.56 21.78
CA LEU A 84 -13.00 36.54 22.61
C LEU A 84 -12.78 36.87 24.08
N VAL A 85 -13.87 36.95 24.83
CA VAL A 85 -13.90 37.20 26.27
C VAL A 85 -14.30 35.91 26.98
N ILE A 86 -13.34 35.24 27.60
CA ILE A 86 -13.57 34.00 28.35
C ILE A 86 -13.76 34.35 29.83
N GLY A 87 -14.97 34.18 30.34
CA GLY A 87 -15.25 34.23 31.78
C GLY A 87 -14.78 32.96 32.49
N ILE A 88 -14.29 33.07 33.72
CA ILE A 88 -13.94 31.91 34.56
C ILE A 88 -14.91 31.87 35.75
N GLY A 89 -15.95 31.05 35.63
CA GLY A 89 -17.02 30.89 36.60
C GLY A 89 -16.95 29.55 37.31
N ILE A 90 -16.55 29.54 38.58
CA ILE A 90 -16.35 28.31 39.38
C ILE A 90 -17.67 27.61 39.77
N ASP A 91 -18.80 28.29 39.62
CA ASP A 91 -20.15 27.78 39.90
C ASP A 91 -21.17 28.41 38.94
N ALA A 92 -22.38 27.84 38.90
CA ALA A 92 -23.44 28.26 37.98
C ALA A 92 -23.89 29.72 38.19
N ALA A 93 -23.94 30.20 39.44
CA ALA A 93 -24.36 31.57 39.72
C ALA A 93 -23.34 32.58 39.20
N ARG A 94 -22.04 32.32 39.42
CA ARG A 94 -20.96 33.13 38.86
C ARG A 94 -20.90 33.00 37.34
N ALA A 95 -21.19 31.83 36.78
CA ALA A 95 -21.24 31.67 35.34
C ALA A 95 -22.34 32.55 34.72
N ASP A 96 -23.54 32.53 35.29
CA ASP A 96 -24.66 33.39 34.87
C ASP A 96 -24.36 34.88 35.04
N GLU A 97 -23.62 35.27 36.08
CA GLU A 97 -23.15 36.65 36.29
C GLU A 97 -22.19 37.09 35.17
N LEU A 98 -21.18 36.28 34.85
CA LEU A 98 -20.18 36.60 33.83
C LEU A 98 -20.78 36.59 32.42
N THR A 99 -21.69 35.65 32.12
CA THR A 99 -22.45 35.64 30.86
C THR A 99 -23.28 36.93 30.72
N ARG A 100 -23.98 37.36 31.78
CA ARG A 100 -24.74 38.63 31.78
C ARG A 100 -23.84 39.87 31.64
N ALA A 101 -22.61 39.82 32.17
CA ALA A 101 -21.62 40.87 31.99
C ALA A 101 -21.06 40.94 30.57
N GLY A 102 -21.32 39.91 29.74
CA GLY A 102 -20.97 39.87 28.33
C GLY A 102 -19.74 39.02 28.00
N ALA A 103 -19.49 37.95 28.77
CA ALA A 103 -18.52 36.92 28.38
C ALA A 103 -19.07 36.12 27.20
N ASP A 104 -18.22 35.85 26.21
CA ASP A 104 -18.58 35.05 25.03
C ASP A 104 -18.69 33.57 25.38
N VAL A 105 -17.82 33.10 26.28
CA VAL A 105 -17.82 31.73 26.82
C VAL A 105 -17.45 31.80 28.29
N VAL A 106 -18.11 30.99 29.12
CA VAL A 106 -17.71 30.83 30.53
C VAL A 106 -17.23 29.41 30.78
N VAL A 107 -16.01 29.28 31.29
CA VAL A 107 -15.41 27.99 31.66
C VAL A 107 -15.32 27.86 33.17
N SER A 108 -15.47 26.63 33.67
CA SER A 108 -15.27 26.32 35.08
C SER A 108 -13.79 26.27 35.46
N ASP A 109 -12.96 25.77 34.56
CA ASP A 109 -11.51 25.73 34.71
C ASP A 109 -10.80 26.16 33.42
N LEU A 110 -9.63 26.77 33.55
CA LEU A 110 -8.75 27.06 32.41
C LEU A 110 -8.18 25.80 31.76
N ALA A 111 -8.30 24.63 32.42
CA ALA A 111 -8.02 23.34 31.80
C ALA A 111 -8.98 23.02 30.64
N ASP A 112 -10.19 23.57 30.66
CA ASP A 112 -11.22 23.39 29.62
C ASP A 112 -10.86 24.14 28.32
N VAL A 113 -9.88 25.05 28.37
CA VAL A 113 -9.37 25.75 27.20
C VAL A 113 -8.31 24.89 26.50
N ALA A 114 -8.71 24.29 25.38
CA ALA A 114 -7.80 23.60 24.47
C ALA A 114 -6.99 24.58 23.62
N VAL A 115 -5.71 24.29 23.42
CA VAL A 115 -4.83 25.03 22.51
C VAL A 115 -4.29 24.03 21.49
N ARG A 116 -4.53 24.26 20.21
CA ARG A 116 -3.99 23.43 19.13
C ARG A 116 -2.45 23.53 19.14
N THR A 117 -1.77 22.39 19.24
CA THR A 117 -0.30 22.28 19.27
C THR A 117 0.14 21.06 18.46
N GLY A 118 1.21 21.19 17.66
CA GLY A 118 1.75 20.09 16.85
C GLY A 118 1.65 20.30 15.35
N ASP A 119 0.86 21.30 14.94
CA ASP A 119 0.65 21.66 13.54
C ASP A 119 1.92 22.25 12.92
N THR A 120 2.13 21.92 11.65
CA THR A 120 3.27 22.34 10.84
C THR A 120 2.99 23.69 10.19
N ARG A 121 4.02 24.49 9.96
CA ARG A 121 3.88 25.76 9.23
C ARG A 121 3.60 25.49 7.75
N ILE A 122 2.75 26.29 7.11
CA ILE A 122 2.42 26.12 5.68
C ILE A 122 3.70 26.10 4.83
N SER A 123 4.70 26.91 5.16
CA SER A 123 5.99 26.98 4.45
C SER A 123 6.85 25.70 4.56
N GLU A 124 6.58 24.84 5.54
CA GLU A 124 7.29 23.58 5.77
C GLU A 124 6.58 22.38 5.12
N LEU A 125 5.35 22.58 4.61
CA LEU A 125 4.59 21.52 3.97
C LEU A 125 5.07 21.23 2.53
N PRO A 126 5.09 19.96 2.10
CA PRO A 126 5.36 19.62 0.71
C PRO A 126 4.26 20.16 -0.22
N ASN A 127 4.65 20.69 -1.38
CA ASN A 127 3.69 21.12 -2.40
C ASN A 127 3.02 19.90 -3.07
N ALA A 128 1.69 19.90 -3.17
CA ALA A 128 0.93 18.77 -3.69
C ALA A 128 1.15 18.52 -5.20
N LEU A 129 1.40 19.55 -6.01
CA LEU A 129 1.73 19.39 -7.43
C LEU A 129 3.15 18.85 -7.64
N GLU A 130 4.10 19.26 -6.80
CA GLU A 130 5.47 18.73 -6.83
C GLU A 130 5.52 17.28 -6.31
N SER A 131 4.63 16.94 -5.37
CA SER A 131 4.49 15.60 -4.78
C SER A 131 3.46 14.73 -5.50
N TYR A 132 3.00 15.16 -6.67
CA TYR A 132 1.84 14.59 -7.36
C TYR A 132 1.99 13.09 -7.65
N GLY A 133 3.20 12.61 -7.97
CA GLY A 133 3.45 11.18 -8.19
C GLY A 133 3.20 10.30 -6.95
N GLN A 134 3.40 10.83 -5.74
CA GLN A 134 3.06 10.12 -4.50
C GLN A 134 1.55 10.07 -4.29
N LEU A 135 0.86 11.19 -4.55
CA LEU A 135 -0.59 11.31 -4.41
C LEU A 135 -1.33 10.44 -5.42
N VAL A 136 -0.86 10.41 -6.68
CA VAL A 136 -1.40 9.55 -7.74
C VAL A 136 -1.14 8.07 -7.51
N GLY A 137 -0.07 7.67 -6.83
CA GLY A 137 0.09 6.27 -6.42
C GLY A 137 -1.06 5.79 -5.54
N ILE A 138 -1.54 6.67 -4.65
CA ILE A 138 -2.62 6.39 -3.70
C ILE A 138 -4.00 6.48 -4.38
N THR A 139 -4.29 7.57 -5.10
CA THR A 139 -5.55 7.72 -5.87
C THR A 139 -5.60 6.78 -7.09
N GLY A 140 -4.42 6.28 -7.49
CA GLY A 140 -4.12 5.16 -8.38
C GLY A 140 -4.89 3.91 -8.09
N ALA A 141 -4.71 3.49 -6.85
CA ALA A 141 -5.18 2.22 -6.35
C ALA A 141 -6.55 2.36 -5.67
N ARG A 142 -6.85 3.53 -5.08
CA ARG A 142 -8.10 3.81 -4.36
C ARG A 142 -9.00 4.77 -5.12
N ASP A 143 -10.30 4.53 -5.08
CA ASP A 143 -11.24 5.55 -5.50
C ASP A 143 -11.29 6.67 -4.45
N SER A 144 -11.50 7.89 -4.91
CA SER A 144 -11.41 9.10 -4.07
C SER A 144 -12.70 9.90 -4.14
N MET A 145 -12.89 10.78 -3.17
CA MET A 145 -13.90 11.84 -3.19
C MET A 145 -13.24 13.17 -2.89
N LEU A 146 -13.64 14.22 -3.60
CA LEU A 146 -13.01 15.53 -3.54
C LEU A 146 -13.95 16.54 -2.87
N PHE A 147 -13.43 17.19 -1.83
CA PHE A 147 -14.08 18.28 -1.11
C PHE A 147 -13.27 19.56 -1.32
N LEU A 148 -13.96 20.65 -1.61
CA LEU A 148 -13.33 21.91 -1.99
C LEU A 148 -14.00 23.06 -1.26
N ASP A 149 -13.21 23.97 -0.70
CA ASP A 149 -13.69 25.32 -0.42
C ASP A 149 -13.89 26.12 -1.73
N TYR A 150 -14.66 27.20 -1.66
CA TYR A 150 -14.89 28.08 -2.80
C TYR A 150 -13.97 29.32 -2.79
N ASP A 151 -14.03 30.13 -1.74
CA ASP A 151 -13.30 31.40 -1.69
C ASP A 151 -11.82 31.10 -1.40
N GLY A 152 -10.88 31.77 -2.06
CA GLY A 152 -9.44 31.49 -1.89
C GLY A 152 -8.95 30.11 -2.36
N THR A 153 -9.86 29.20 -2.73
CA THR A 153 -9.55 27.85 -3.23
C THR A 153 -9.92 27.66 -4.70
N LEU A 154 -11.20 27.87 -5.06
CA LEU A 154 -11.66 27.81 -6.45
C LEU A 154 -11.78 29.19 -7.10
N SER A 155 -11.86 30.23 -6.28
CA SER A 155 -11.87 31.64 -6.63
C SER A 155 -10.67 32.34 -6.01
N ALA A 156 -10.09 33.33 -6.68
CA ALA A 156 -9.16 34.25 -6.03
C ALA A 156 -9.89 35.04 -4.91
N ILE A 157 -9.16 35.40 -3.85
CA ILE A 157 -9.69 36.30 -2.83
C ILE A 157 -9.78 37.71 -3.43
N VAL A 158 -10.99 38.24 -3.50
CA VAL A 158 -11.28 39.57 -4.06
C VAL A 158 -11.78 40.53 -2.99
N SER A 159 -11.54 41.83 -3.19
CA SER A 159 -11.93 42.86 -2.22
C SER A 159 -13.45 43.07 -2.12
N ASP A 160 -14.18 42.77 -3.20
CA ASP A 160 -15.65 42.72 -3.26
C ASP A 160 -16.10 41.26 -3.41
N PRO A 161 -16.68 40.65 -2.36
CA PRO A 161 -17.12 39.24 -2.39
C PRO A 161 -18.12 38.92 -3.51
N SER A 162 -18.84 39.91 -4.03
CA SER A 162 -19.79 39.69 -5.13
C SER A 162 -19.09 39.46 -6.48
N ALA A 163 -17.85 39.92 -6.62
CA ALA A 163 -17.02 39.77 -7.82
C ALA A 163 -16.23 38.44 -7.88
N ALA A 164 -16.31 37.62 -6.83
CA ALA A 164 -15.60 36.34 -6.74
C ALA A 164 -16.10 35.38 -7.83
N CYS A 165 -15.22 34.98 -8.74
CA CYS A 165 -15.53 34.05 -9.82
C CYS A 165 -14.51 32.92 -9.83
N LEU A 166 -14.93 31.77 -10.36
CA LEU A 166 -14.03 30.65 -10.60
C LEU A 166 -12.83 31.10 -11.43
N VAL A 167 -11.63 30.66 -11.04
CA VAL A 167 -10.46 30.87 -11.88
C VAL A 167 -10.63 30.21 -13.24
N GLU A 168 -10.00 30.79 -14.27
CA GLU A 168 -10.12 30.32 -15.65
C GLU A 168 -9.81 28.81 -15.75
N GLY A 169 -10.72 28.03 -16.33
CA GLY A 169 -10.59 26.58 -16.50
C GLY A 169 -11.03 25.73 -15.29
N ALA A 170 -11.32 26.31 -14.11
CA ALA A 170 -11.74 25.54 -12.94
C ALA A 170 -13.12 24.88 -13.14
N ALA A 171 -14.03 25.53 -13.85
CA ALA A 171 -15.36 24.96 -14.13
C ALA A 171 -15.25 23.67 -14.99
N GLU A 172 -14.42 23.71 -16.02
CA GLU A 172 -14.12 22.56 -16.87
C GLU A 172 -13.46 21.44 -16.06
N ALA A 173 -12.42 21.77 -15.28
CA ALA A 173 -11.71 20.81 -14.44
C ALA A 173 -12.66 20.09 -13.47
N LEU A 174 -13.50 20.83 -12.76
CA LEU A 174 -14.51 20.31 -11.84
C LEU A 174 -15.53 19.42 -12.54
N LYS A 175 -16.01 19.83 -13.72
CA LYS A 175 -16.93 19.03 -14.52
C LYS A 175 -16.33 17.71 -14.95
N PHE A 176 -15.03 17.68 -15.30
CA PHE A 176 -14.34 16.44 -15.65
C PHE A 176 -14.16 15.52 -14.45
N VAL A 177 -13.68 16.03 -13.30
CA VAL A 177 -13.50 15.18 -12.12
C VAL A 177 -14.84 14.65 -11.56
N ALA A 178 -15.92 15.43 -11.62
CA ALA A 178 -17.25 15.03 -11.15
C ALA A 178 -17.87 13.86 -11.95
N GLN A 179 -17.37 13.58 -13.16
CA GLN A 179 -17.78 12.39 -13.92
C GLN A 179 -17.10 11.10 -13.42
N ALA A 180 -15.98 11.23 -12.73
CA ALA A 180 -15.14 10.10 -12.32
C ALA A 180 -15.08 9.87 -10.80
N SER A 181 -15.36 10.90 -10.00
CA SER A 181 -15.28 10.88 -8.55
C SER A 181 -16.38 11.78 -7.96
N PRO A 182 -16.95 11.43 -6.80
CA PRO A 182 -17.86 12.33 -6.09
C PRO A 182 -17.15 13.62 -5.69
N VAL A 183 -17.76 14.77 -6.00
CA VAL A 183 -17.23 16.10 -5.68
C VAL A 183 -18.23 16.87 -4.81
N ALA A 184 -17.72 17.57 -3.80
CA ALA A 184 -18.50 18.44 -2.93
C ALA A 184 -17.82 19.80 -2.76
N VAL A 185 -18.59 20.88 -2.89
CA VAL A 185 -18.13 22.25 -2.60
C VAL A 185 -18.75 22.69 -1.29
N LEU A 186 -17.91 22.98 -0.30
CA LEU A 186 -18.29 23.48 1.02
C LEU A 186 -17.94 24.96 1.08
N SER A 187 -18.86 25.83 1.48
CA SER A 187 -18.60 27.27 1.53
C SER A 187 -19.30 27.95 2.71
N GLY A 188 -18.73 29.06 3.18
CA GLY A 188 -19.40 29.99 4.09
C GLY A 188 -20.48 30.84 3.41
N ARG A 189 -20.57 30.84 2.08
CA ARG A 189 -21.62 31.54 1.31
C ARG A 189 -22.96 30.83 1.41
N ASP A 190 -24.05 31.56 1.22
CA ASP A 190 -25.38 30.97 1.12
C ASP A 190 -25.44 29.98 -0.05
N LEU A 191 -26.23 28.91 0.11
CA LEU A 191 -26.26 27.79 -0.82
C LEU A 191 -26.64 28.21 -2.25
N GLU A 192 -27.57 29.15 -2.39
CA GLU A 192 -27.98 29.67 -3.69
C GLU A 192 -26.85 30.46 -4.37
N ASP A 193 -26.04 31.21 -3.62
CA ASP A 193 -24.91 31.99 -4.15
C ASP A 193 -23.80 31.07 -4.65
N VAL A 194 -23.32 30.13 -3.82
CA VAL A 194 -22.24 29.20 -4.23
C VAL A 194 -22.68 28.30 -5.39
N ARG A 195 -23.94 27.82 -5.38
CA ARG A 195 -24.49 27.02 -6.47
C ARG A 195 -24.61 27.83 -7.76
N GLY A 196 -25.01 29.10 -7.67
CA GLY A 196 -25.11 30.00 -8.82
C GLY A 196 -23.75 30.32 -9.44
N ARG A 197 -22.69 30.40 -8.64
CA ARG A 197 -21.32 30.68 -9.10
C ARG A 197 -20.62 29.47 -9.70
N VAL A 198 -20.76 28.30 -9.08
CA VAL A 198 -20.10 27.08 -9.55
C VAL A 198 -20.92 26.42 -10.66
N ASN A 199 -22.20 26.14 -10.40
CA ASN A 199 -23.20 25.62 -11.35
C ASN A 199 -22.73 24.41 -12.21
N ILE A 200 -22.26 23.35 -11.55
CA ILE A 200 -21.79 22.11 -12.20
C ILE A 200 -22.72 20.95 -11.83
N PRO A 201 -23.29 20.24 -12.82
CA PRO A 201 -24.10 19.05 -12.56
C PRO A 201 -23.27 17.93 -11.92
N GLY A 202 -23.87 17.14 -11.03
CA GLY A 202 -23.19 16.00 -10.39
C GLY A 202 -22.43 16.33 -9.10
N VAL A 203 -22.43 17.60 -8.68
CA VAL A 203 -21.66 18.09 -7.51
C VAL A 203 -22.58 18.33 -6.32
N TRP A 204 -22.10 17.99 -5.13
CA TRP A 204 -22.73 18.36 -3.86
C TRP A 204 -22.40 19.81 -3.50
N TYR A 205 -23.38 20.57 -3.04
CA TYR A 205 -23.18 21.96 -2.61
C TYR A 205 -23.59 22.09 -1.16
N ALA A 206 -22.71 22.62 -0.31
CA ALA A 206 -22.99 22.95 1.08
C ALA A 206 -22.69 24.43 1.32
N GLY A 207 -23.73 25.19 1.69
CA GLY A 207 -23.66 26.61 1.99
C GLY A 207 -23.78 26.90 3.48
N SER A 208 -23.48 28.13 3.87
CA SER A 208 -23.54 28.65 5.23
C SER A 208 -22.81 27.74 6.24
N HIS A 209 -21.56 27.36 5.92
CA HIS A 209 -20.76 26.41 6.71
C HIS A 209 -21.37 25.00 6.87
N GLY A 210 -22.31 24.64 5.99
CA GLY A 210 -22.95 23.33 5.95
C GLY A 210 -24.29 23.23 6.67
N PHE A 211 -24.89 24.34 7.09
CA PHE A 211 -26.27 24.34 7.62
C PHE A 211 -27.32 24.04 6.55
N GLU A 212 -27.02 24.30 5.29
CA GLU A 212 -27.87 23.94 4.16
C GLU A 212 -27.04 23.32 3.04
N LEU A 213 -27.57 22.29 2.39
CA LEU A 213 -26.89 21.61 1.31
C LEU A 213 -27.85 21.04 0.26
N THR A 214 -27.33 20.77 -0.94
CA THR A 214 -28.04 20.12 -2.04
C THR A 214 -27.23 18.95 -2.57
N GLU A 215 -27.90 17.81 -2.77
CA GLU A 215 -27.33 16.63 -3.42
C GLU A 215 -27.27 16.79 -4.95
N PRO A 216 -26.48 15.97 -5.66
CA PRO A 216 -26.41 15.98 -7.13
C PRO A 216 -27.75 15.81 -7.84
N ASP A 217 -28.72 15.13 -7.22
CA ASP A 217 -30.07 14.92 -7.77
C ASP A 217 -31.03 16.10 -7.52
N GLY A 218 -30.57 17.12 -6.79
CA GLY A 218 -31.35 18.30 -6.42
C GLY A 218 -32.06 18.21 -5.06
N SER A 219 -31.93 17.10 -4.33
CA SER A 219 -32.47 16.95 -2.98
C SER A 219 -31.85 17.98 -2.03
N TYR A 220 -32.70 18.74 -1.36
CA TYR A 220 -32.30 19.80 -0.42
C TYR A 220 -32.33 19.29 1.02
N HIS A 221 -31.29 19.59 1.79
CA HIS A 221 -31.19 19.28 3.21
C HIS A 221 -30.86 20.54 4.00
N CYS A 222 -31.49 20.68 5.16
CA CYS A 222 -31.28 21.78 6.09
C CYS A 222 -31.04 21.20 7.47
N ASN A 223 -30.15 21.81 8.24
CA ASN A 223 -30.00 21.49 9.64
C ASN A 223 -31.21 22.04 10.42
N ASP A 224 -32.03 21.15 10.97
CA ASP A 224 -33.26 21.51 11.68
C ASP A 224 -33.00 22.41 12.89
N ALA A 225 -31.89 22.20 13.60
CA ALA A 225 -31.51 23.03 14.74
C ALA A 225 -31.11 24.44 14.30
N ALA A 226 -30.41 24.57 13.16
CA ALA A 226 -30.05 25.89 12.60
C ALA A 226 -31.27 26.64 12.06
N ALA A 227 -32.25 25.93 11.50
CA ALA A 227 -33.46 26.53 10.93
C ALA A 227 -34.27 27.34 11.95
N VAL A 228 -34.20 26.99 13.24
CA VAL A 228 -34.87 27.72 14.34
C VAL A 228 -34.36 29.17 14.47
N PHE A 229 -33.11 29.42 14.08
CA PHE A 229 -32.46 30.73 14.21
C PHE A 229 -32.69 31.68 13.03
N ILE A 230 -33.26 31.23 11.91
CA ILE A 230 -33.53 32.07 10.74
C ILE A 230 -34.33 33.34 11.11
N PRO A 231 -35.51 33.26 11.78
CA PRO A 231 -36.25 34.47 12.16
C PRO A 231 -35.52 35.31 13.21
N ILE A 232 -34.67 34.69 14.03
CA ILE A 232 -33.86 35.37 15.05
C ILE A 232 -32.78 36.22 14.38
N LEU A 233 -32.10 35.67 13.37
CA LEU A 233 -31.09 36.36 12.57
C LEU A 233 -31.67 37.52 11.77
N GLU A 234 -32.88 37.36 11.23
CA GLU A 234 -33.59 38.45 10.53
C GLU A 234 -33.84 39.64 11.48
N GLN A 235 -34.29 39.35 12.70
CA GLN A 235 -34.47 40.37 13.73
C GLN A 235 -33.13 40.99 14.17
N ALA A 236 -32.10 40.18 14.37
CA ALA A 236 -30.76 40.64 14.72
C ALA A 236 -30.18 41.59 13.65
N ALA A 237 -30.36 41.28 12.37
CA ALA A 237 -29.95 42.14 11.26
C ALA A 237 -30.70 43.47 11.25
N ALA A 238 -32.02 43.46 11.48
CA ALA A 238 -32.81 44.69 11.57
C ALA A 238 -32.36 45.58 12.74
N ASP A 239 -32.13 44.97 13.91
CA ASP A 239 -31.68 45.66 15.11
C ASP A 239 -30.27 46.26 14.96
N LEU A 240 -29.34 45.49 14.39
CA LEU A 240 -27.98 45.97 14.10
C LEU A 240 -28.01 47.07 13.04
N GLY A 241 -28.83 46.93 12.00
CA GLY A 241 -29.03 47.95 10.98
C GLY A 241 -29.54 49.26 11.56
N GLN A 242 -30.50 49.21 12.50
CA GLN A 242 -31.02 50.40 13.16
C GLN A 242 -30.00 51.02 14.14
N THR A 243 -29.35 50.19 14.95
CA THR A 243 -28.40 50.61 15.99
C THR A 243 -27.14 51.24 15.38
N LEU A 244 -26.66 50.69 14.27
CA LEU A 244 -25.41 51.11 13.63
C LEU A 244 -25.61 52.12 12.50
N ALA A 245 -26.85 52.51 12.17
CA ALA A 245 -27.16 53.45 11.09
C ALA A 245 -26.43 54.81 11.21
N GLN A 246 -26.10 55.23 12.44
CA GLN A 246 -25.42 56.51 12.72
C GLN A 246 -23.89 56.41 12.67
N ILE A 247 -23.33 55.26 12.29
CA ILE A 247 -21.89 55.03 12.15
C ILE A 247 -21.52 55.00 10.66
N PRO A 248 -20.94 56.09 10.11
CA PRO A 248 -20.52 56.11 8.71
C PRO A 248 -19.53 54.99 8.40
N GLY A 249 -19.79 54.25 7.31
CA GLY A 249 -18.92 53.15 6.85
C GLY A 249 -19.27 51.77 7.38
N VAL A 250 -20.29 51.62 8.24
CA VAL A 250 -20.84 50.29 8.60
C VAL A 250 -21.76 49.78 7.49
N ARG A 251 -21.62 48.49 7.15
CA ARG A 251 -22.58 47.78 6.30
C ARG A 251 -23.03 46.50 7.01
N VAL A 252 -24.33 46.40 7.28
CA VAL A 252 -24.95 45.18 7.81
C VAL A 252 -25.48 44.37 6.62
N GLU A 253 -25.09 43.11 6.55
CA GLU A 253 -25.47 42.15 5.52
C GLU A 253 -26.20 40.98 6.20
N HIS A 254 -27.46 40.77 5.83
CA HIS A 254 -28.26 39.63 6.29
C HIS A 254 -28.14 38.50 5.29
N LYS A 255 -27.55 37.39 5.73
CA LYS A 255 -27.53 36.09 5.06
C LYS A 255 -28.56 35.18 5.73
N ARG A 256 -28.93 34.08 5.07
CA ARG A 256 -29.98 33.18 5.61
C ARG A 256 -29.66 32.61 7.00
N PHE A 257 -28.41 32.26 7.24
CA PHE A 257 -27.92 31.70 8.51
C PHE A 257 -26.83 32.55 9.17
N ALA A 258 -26.67 33.81 8.77
CA ALA A 258 -25.70 34.70 9.40
C ALA A 258 -26.04 36.18 9.23
N VAL A 259 -25.55 37.01 10.13
CA VAL A 259 -25.54 38.48 9.98
C VAL A 259 -24.09 38.95 10.00
N ALA A 260 -23.61 39.49 8.89
CA ALA A 260 -22.26 40.03 8.77
C ALA A 260 -22.29 41.56 8.88
N VAL A 261 -21.56 42.11 9.85
CA VAL A 261 -21.40 43.54 10.07
C VAL A 261 -20.00 43.94 9.63
N HIS A 262 -19.91 44.53 8.43
CA HIS A 262 -18.66 45.01 7.86
C HIS A 262 -18.30 46.39 8.41
N TYR A 263 -17.06 46.54 8.90
CA TYR A 263 -16.57 47.79 9.50
C TYR A 263 -15.27 48.30 8.85
N ARG A 264 -14.91 47.80 7.67
CA ARG A 264 -13.67 48.18 6.95
C ARG A 264 -13.55 49.68 6.68
N GLN A 265 -14.67 50.38 6.50
CA GLN A 265 -14.71 51.82 6.21
C GLN A 265 -15.05 52.67 7.44
N VAL A 266 -15.12 52.05 8.63
CA VAL A 266 -15.41 52.72 9.89
C VAL A 266 -14.12 53.32 10.45
N ALA A 267 -14.20 54.52 11.04
CA ALA A 267 -13.08 55.15 11.73
C ALA A 267 -12.60 54.26 12.89
N GLY A 268 -11.28 54.10 13.03
CA GLY A 268 -10.68 53.10 13.94
C GLY A 268 -11.05 53.26 15.42
N ASP A 269 -11.39 54.47 15.85
CA ASP A 269 -11.87 54.80 17.20
C ASP A 269 -13.33 54.36 17.45
N ARG A 270 -14.10 54.08 16.39
CA ARG A 270 -15.51 53.66 16.46
C ARG A 270 -15.72 52.17 16.16
N VAL A 271 -14.67 51.44 15.77
CA VAL A 271 -14.76 49.98 15.54
C VAL A 271 -15.20 49.23 16.79
N GLY A 272 -14.78 49.68 17.98
CA GLY A 272 -15.22 49.11 19.26
C GLY A 272 -16.74 49.19 19.45
N GLU A 273 -17.37 50.31 19.05
CA GLU A 273 -18.83 50.47 19.10
C GLU A 273 -19.54 49.43 18.23
N VAL A 274 -18.99 49.12 17.05
CA VAL A 274 -19.55 48.16 16.09
C VAL A 274 -19.46 46.73 16.62
N VAL A 275 -18.27 46.34 17.12
CA VAL A 275 -18.03 45.01 17.70
C VAL A 275 -18.92 44.81 18.94
N ALA A 276 -18.94 45.78 19.86
CA ALA A 276 -19.76 45.69 21.06
C ALA A 276 -21.27 45.57 20.76
N ALA A 277 -21.78 46.27 19.74
CA ALA A 277 -23.16 46.13 19.29
C ALA A 277 -23.47 44.72 18.78
N ALA A 278 -22.57 44.13 17.98
CA ALA A 278 -22.69 42.76 17.48
C ALA A 278 -22.70 41.72 18.63
N HIS A 279 -21.79 41.83 19.60
CA HIS A 279 -21.78 40.96 20.79
C HIS A 279 -23.05 41.12 21.64
N THR A 280 -23.58 42.35 21.78
CA THR A 280 -24.81 42.61 22.54
C THR A 280 -26.01 41.92 21.92
N VAL A 281 -26.19 42.05 20.61
CA VAL A 281 -27.28 41.39 19.87
C VAL A 281 -27.09 39.88 19.89
N GLY A 282 -25.86 39.39 19.66
CA GLY A 282 -25.56 37.96 19.67
C GLY A 282 -25.86 37.29 21.02
N ALA A 283 -25.41 37.88 22.13
CA ALA A 283 -25.67 37.35 23.47
C ALA A 283 -27.15 37.34 23.84
N ARG A 284 -27.91 38.38 23.45
CA ARG A 284 -29.36 38.46 23.68
C ARG A 284 -30.12 37.35 22.94
N ASP A 285 -29.68 37.08 21.72
CA ASP A 285 -30.41 36.22 20.78
C ASP A 285 -29.87 34.79 20.71
N GLY A 286 -28.86 34.45 21.52
CA GLY A 286 -28.24 33.12 21.54
C GLY A 286 -27.44 32.80 20.27
N LEU A 287 -26.83 33.82 19.65
CA LEU A 287 -26.02 33.69 18.45
C LEU A 287 -24.53 33.71 18.78
N ARG A 288 -23.76 32.85 18.12
CA ARG A 288 -22.31 32.86 18.19
C ARG A 288 -21.77 34.03 17.38
N VAL A 289 -20.96 34.86 18.02
CA VAL A 289 -20.31 36.01 17.39
C VAL A 289 -18.87 35.64 17.07
N THR A 290 -18.46 35.83 15.82
CA THR A 290 -17.11 35.51 15.34
C THR A 290 -16.49 36.71 14.63
N GLY A 291 -15.21 36.95 14.88
CA GLY A 291 -14.45 38.02 14.24
C GLY A 291 -13.86 37.57 12.90
N GLY A 292 -14.07 38.37 11.85
CA GLY A 292 -13.45 38.20 10.54
C GLY A 292 -12.61 39.40 10.13
N ARG A 293 -12.07 39.41 8.91
CA ARG A 293 -11.21 40.48 8.41
C ARG A 293 -12.00 41.77 8.15
N MET A 294 -12.02 42.64 9.16
CA MET A 294 -12.79 43.89 9.18
C MET A 294 -14.32 43.69 9.10
N LEU A 295 -14.80 42.58 9.67
CA LEU A 295 -16.21 42.28 9.87
C LEU A 295 -16.44 41.50 11.18
N VAL A 296 -17.65 41.56 11.72
CA VAL A 296 -18.13 40.67 12.79
C VAL A 296 -19.31 39.88 12.23
N GLU A 297 -19.32 38.56 12.40
CA GLU A 297 -20.39 37.68 11.93
C GLU A 297 -21.13 37.03 13.09
N LEU A 298 -22.47 37.16 13.11
CA LEU A 298 -23.36 36.45 14.03
C LEU A 298 -23.94 35.24 13.31
N ARG A 299 -23.89 34.06 13.93
CA ARG A 299 -24.42 32.80 13.38
C ARG A 299 -25.08 31.94 14.47
N PRO A 300 -25.88 30.92 14.12
CA PRO A 300 -26.42 29.98 15.10
C PRO A 300 -25.32 29.37 15.95
N ASP A 301 -25.49 29.35 17.28
CA ASP A 301 -24.53 28.73 18.19
C ASP A 301 -24.73 27.21 18.26
N ILE A 302 -24.38 26.54 17.15
CA ILE A 302 -24.52 25.09 16.99
C ILE A 302 -23.13 24.51 16.77
N ASP A 303 -22.88 23.35 17.38
CA ASP A 303 -21.65 22.57 17.18
C ASP A 303 -21.71 21.85 15.83
N TRP A 304 -21.55 22.62 14.75
CA TRP A 304 -21.57 22.15 13.37
C TRP A 304 -20.61 23.00 12.53
N ASP A 305 -19.63 22.33 11.92
CA ASP A 305 -18.55 22.95 11.15
C ASP A 305 -18.35 22.25 9.79
N LYS A 306 -17.33 22.69 9.03
CA LYS A 306 -16.99 22.10 7.74
C LYS A 306 -16.56 20.63 7.87
N GLY A 307 -15.89 20.25 8.97
CA GLY A 307 -15.48 18.87 9.22
C GLY A 307 -16.68 17.94 9.47
N THR A 308 -17.65 18.40 10.25
CA THR A 308 -18.91 17.70 10.52
C THR A 308 -19.73 17.54 9.23
N THR A 309 -19.79 18.60 8.42
CA THR A 309 -20.44 18.60 7.10
C THR A 309 -19.80 17.59 6.15
N LEU A 310 -18.47 17.57 6.08
CA LEU A 310 -17.70 16.61 5.29
C LEU A 310 -18.00 15.17 5.72
N ALA A 311 -17.96 14.89 7.03
CA ALA A 311 -18.24 13.56 7.58
C ALA A 311 -19.67 13.11 7.25
N TRP A 312 -20.64 14.02 7.32
CA TRP A 312 -22.03 13.76 6.98
C TRP A 312 -22.21 13.40 5.50
N ILE A 313 -21.60 14.17 4.57
CA ILE A 313 -21.65 13.90 3.13
C ILE A 313 -20.98 12.56 2.84
N ARG A 314 -19.80 12.31 3.41
CA ARG A 314 -19.06 11.05 3.26
C ARG A 314 -19.89 9.84 3.69
N GLY A 315 -20.55 9.89 4.85
CA GLY A 315 -21.37 8.79 5.35
C GLY A 315 -22.56 8.44 4.46
N ARG A 316 -23.03 9.37 3.61
CA ARG A 316 -24.07 9.11 2.61
C ARG A 316 -23.54 8.55 1.30
N ILE A 317 -22.42 9.09 0.81
CA ILE A 317 -21.81 8.66 -0.44
C ILE A 317 -21.19 7.26 -0.28
N ASP A 318 -20.50 7.04 0.83
CA ASP A 318 -19.76 5.81 1.09
C ASP A 318 -19.89 5.40 2.56
N PRO A 319 -20.99 4.71 2.91
CA PRO A 319 -21.20 4.17 4.26
C PRO A 319 -20.14 3.16 4.69
N SER A 320 -19.39 2.57 3.73
CA SER A 320 -18.35 1.57 4.00
C SER A 320 -17.00 2.19 4.37
N GLY A 321 -16.79 3.47 4.08
CA GLY A 321 -15.52 4.18 4.32
C GLY A 321 -14.37 3.76 3.40
N SER A 322 -14.67 3.17 2.24
CA SER A 322 -13.71 2.72 1.23
C SER A 322 -13.06 3.83 0.40
N LEU A 323 -13.74 4.97 0.21
CA LEU A 323 -13.29 6.10 -0.60
C LEU A 323 -12.34 7.00 0.19
N LEU A 324 -11.27 7.45 -0.46
CA LEU A 324 -10.28 8.36 0.10
C LEU A 324 -10.78 9.82 0.01
N PRO A 325 -11.06 10.51 1.13
CA PRO A 325 -11.45 11.91 1.10
C PRO A 325 -10.23 12.82 0.90
N ILE A 326 -10.32 13.73 -0.07
CA ILE A 326 -9.36 14.80 -0.30
C ILE A 326 -10.06 16.12 -0.02
N TYR A 327 -9.58 16.89 0.94
CA TYR A 327 -10.10 18.22 1.26
C TYR A 327 -9.09 19.30 0.86
N ILE A 328 -9.54 20.30 0.11
CA ILE A 328 -8.74 21.46 -0.28
C ILE A 328 -9.44 22.73 0.21
N GLY A 329 -8.74 23.56 0.99
CA GLY A 329 -9.25 24.80 1.55
C GLY A 329 -8.12 25.79 1.86
N ASP A 330 -8.44 27.05 2.11
CA ASP A 330 -7.47 28.14 2.33
C ASP A 330 -7.51 28.72 3.75
N ASP A 331 -8.66 28.71 4.41
CA ASP A 331 -8.92 29.55 5.58
C ASP A 331 -8.80 28.83 6.94
N LEU A 332 -9.11 29.53 8.03
CA LEU A 332 -9.08 28.96 9.38
C LEU A 332 -10.26 28.03 9.67
N THR A 333 -11.39 28.19 8.99
CA THR A 333 -12.57 27.32 9.15
C THR A 333 -12.37 25.97 8.48
N ASP A 334 -11.44 25.89 7.51
CA ASP A 334 -11.00 24.66 6.86
C ASP A 334 -10.18 23.74 7.75
N GLU A 335 -9.62 24.26 8.86
CA GLU A 335 -8.87 23.44 9.81
C GLU A 335 -9.72 22.32 10.42
N ASP A 336 -11.02 22.54 10.60
CA ASP A 336 -11.94 21.51 11.11
C ASP A 336 -12.15 20.39 10.07
N ALA A 337 -12.12 20.73 8.78
CA ALA A 337 -12.15 19.75 7.70
C ALA A 337 -10.82 19.02 7.53
N PHE A 338 -9.68 19.69 7.69
CA PHE A 338 -8.36 19.04 7.72
C PHE A 338 -8.25 18.06 8.89
N ASP A 339 -8.75 18.43 10.07
CA ASP A 339 -8.83 17.54 11.23
C ASP A 339 -9.71 16.31 10.93
N ALA A 340 -10.84 16.49 10.25
CA ALA A 340 -11.75 15.41 9.88
C ALA A 340 -11.13 14.38 8.92
N VAL A 341 -10.21 14.80 8.04
CA VAL A 341 -9.50 13.90 7.10
C VAL A 341 -8.09 13.53 7.57
N ARG A 342 -7.71 13.89 8.80
CA ARG A 342 -6.32 13.83 9.26
C ARG A 342 -5.73 12.42 9.27
N LEU A 343 -6.55 11.39 9.49
CA LEU A 343 -6.07 10.00 9.66
C LEU A 343 -6.25 9.15 8.40
N ASP A 344 -7.32 9.36 7.66
CA ASP A 344 -7.79 8.48 6.59
C ASP A 344 -8.03 9.22 5.26
N GLY A 345 -7.58 10.47 5.14
CA GLY A 345 -7.66 11.27 3.93
C GLY A 345 -6.46 12.18 3.70
N ILE A 346 -6.64 13.15 2.80
CA ILE A 346 -5.61 14.10 2.38
C ILE A 346 -6.16 15.52 2.57
N GLY A 347 -5.59 16.27 3.51
CA GLY A 347 -5.83 17.71 3.66
C GLY A 347 -4.78 18.54 2.92
N ILE A 348 -5.22 19.47 2.08
CA ILE A 348 -4.37 20.36 1.29
C ILE A 348 -4.76 21.81 1.58
N VAL A 349 -3.82 22.59 2.12
CA VAL A 349 -4.02 24.03 2.35
C VAL A 349 -3.62 24.84 1.12
N VAL A 350 -4.44 25.80 0.74
CA VAL A 350 -4.12 26.77 -0.31
C VAL A 350 -3.48 28.00 0.34
N GLY A 351 -2.25 28.30 -0.07
CA GLY A 351 -1.52 29.46 0.42
C GLY A 351 -2.09 30.76 -0.14
N HIS A 352 -2.14 31.78 0.71
CA HIS A 352 -2.50 33.14 0.33
C HIS A 352 -1.59 34.15 1.04
N ASP A 353 -1.27 35.28 0.39
CA ASP A 353 -0.39 36.32 0.94
C ASP A 353 -0.93 36.97 2.23
N GLU A 354 -2.22 36.77 2.53
CA GLU A 354 -2.93 37.46 3.61
C GLU A 354 -2.95 36.72 4.95
N ASP A 355 -2.77 35.39 4.94
CA ASP A 355 -2.75 34.55 6.14
C ASP A 355 -1.34 34.27 6.68
N GLY A 356 -0.33 34.65 5.88
CA GLY A 356 1.07 34.46 6.20
C GLY A 356 1.43 32.99 6.42
N ASP A 357 2.57 32.76 7.08
CA ASP A 357 3.05 31.41 7.37
C ASP A 357 2.42 30.84 8.65
N ARG A 358 1.09 30.65 8.63
CA ARG A 358 0.33 30.10 9.75
C ARG A 358 0.60 28.59 9.92
N LYS A 359 0.15 28.04 11.04
CA LYS A 359 0.13 26.58 11.27
C LYS A 359 -1.18 25.98 10.77
N THR A 360 -1.13 24.74 10.31
CA THR A 360 -2.29 24.02 9.76
C THR A 360 -2.21 22.51 10.04
N ALA A 361 -3.36 21.86 10.16
CA ALA A 361 -3.52 20.41 10.21
C ALA A 361 -3.40 19.74 8.82
N ALA A 362 -3.39 20.53 7.73
CA ALA A 362 -3.15 20.03 6.38
C ALA A 362 -1.76 19.38 6.26
N ARG A 363 -1.65 18.41 5.34
CA ARG A 363 -0.40 17.67 5.09
C ARG A 363 0.35 18.15 3.86
N PHE A 364 -0.34 18.85 2.96
CA PHE A 364 0.22 19.39 1.74
C PHE A 364 -0.22 20.83 1.55
N THR A 365 0.51 21.56 0.69
CA THR A 365 0.15 22.90 0.27
C THR A 365 0.02 23.04 -1.24
N LEU A 366 -0.87 23.93 -1.69
CA LEU A 366 -0.89 24.50 -3.04
C LEU A 366 -0.73 26.01 -2.91
N ARG A 367 -0.05 26.66 -3.86
CA ARG A 367 0.32 28.08 -3.72
C ARG A 367 -0.79 29.06 -4.07
N SER A 368 -1.79 28.63 -4.83
CA SER A 368 -2.87 29.51 -5.31
C SER A 368 -4.05 28.71 -5.88
N PRO A 369 -5.21 29.36 -6.10
CA PRO A 369 -6.35 28.75 -6.81
C PRO A 369 -6.01 28.18 -8.20
N GLU A 370 -5.08 28.78 -8.94
CA GLU A 370 -4.64 28.26 -10.24
C GLU A 370 -3.91 26.92 -10.12
N GLN A 371 -3.18 26.71 -9.01
CA GLN A 371 -2.59 25.42 -8.68
C GLN A 371 -3.64 24.40 -8.22
N VAL A 372 -4.72 24.83 -7.56
CA VAL A 372 -5.87 23.97 -7.27
C VAL A 372 -6.50 23.47 -8.57
N ARG A 373 -6.77 24.38 -9.51
CA ARG A 373 -7.25 24.02 -10.86
C ARG A 373 -6.28 23.06 -11.55
N GLU A 374 -4.97 23.35 -11.57
CA GLU A 374 -3.97 22.44 -12.18
C GLU A 374 -3.96 21.06 -11.52
N PHE A 375 -4.10 21.00 -10.21
CA PHE A 375 -4.18 19.76 -9.44
C PHE A 375 -5.42 18.95 -9.82
N ILE A 376 -6.59 19.61 -9.90
CA ILE A 376 -7.85 18.98 -10.32
C ILE A 376 -7.76 18.54 -11.79
N GLU A 377 -7.19 19.34 -12.68
CA GLU A 377 -7.01 19.00 -14.09
C GLU A 377 -6.14 17.75 -14.24
N ARG A 378 -4.96 17.73 -13.62
CA ARG A 378 -4.10 16.53 -13.61
C ARG A 378 -4.81 15.34 -13.00
N GLY A 379 -5.60 15.56 -11.94
CA GLY A 379 -6.40 14.52 -11.26
C GLY A 379 -7.46 13.93 -12.19
N SER A 380 -8.18 14.80 -12.89
CA SER A 380 -9.22 14.44 -13.84
C SER A 380 -8.65 13.76 -15.08
N GLN A 381 -7.51 14.21 -15.61
CA GLN A 381 -6.80 13.56 -16.71
C GLN A 381 -6.32 12.17 -16.29
N TRP A 382 -5.81 12.05 -15.07
CA TRP A 382 -5.39 10.76 -14.52
C TRP A 382 -6.58 9.82 -14.27
N LEU A 383 -7.70 10.31 -13.72
CA LEU A 383 -8.93 9.52 -13.53
C LEU A 383 -9.56 9.14 -14.87
N ALA A 384 -9.57 10.06 -15.83
CA ALA A 384 -10.00 9.82 -17.21
C ALA A 384 -9.07 8.82 -17.89
N TYR A 385 -7.76 8.86 -17.64
CA TYR A 385 -6.81 7.83 -18.04
C TYR A 385 -7.07 6.51 -17.32
N LYS A 386 -7.35 6.47 -16.00
CA LYS A 386 -7.77 5.27 -15.25
C LYS A 386 -9.05 4.66 -15.85
N GLN A 387 -9.97 5.50 -16.33
CA GLN A 387 -11.24 5.12 -16.95
C GLN A 387 -11.16 4.85 -18.47
N GLN A 388 -10.20 5.42 -19.21
CA GLN A 388 -9.96 5.17 -20.64
C GLN A 388 -8.98 4.01 -20.86
N VAL A 389 -7.93 3.95 -20.03
CA VAL A 389 -7.05 2.78 -19.78
C VAL A 389 -7.71 1.81 -18.77
N SER A 390 -9.01 2.00 -18.55
CA SER A 390 -9.88 0.94 -18.07
C SER A 390 -9.68 -0.32 -18.91
N SER A 391 -9.47 -1.41 -18.18
CA SER A 391 -9.31 -2.80 -18.56
C SER A 391 -8.10 -3.19 -19.41
N LYS A 392 -7.86 -2.64 -20.61
CA LYS A 392 -7.02 -3.36 -21.60
C LYS A 392 -5.59 -3.63 -21.16
N ALA A 393 -4.91 -2.69 -20.49
CA ALA A 393 -3.52 -2.90 -20.06
C ALA A 393 -3.41 -3.63 -18.70
N TRP A 394 -4.54 -3.83 -18.02
CA TRP A 394 -4.65 -4.63 -16.79
C TRP A 394 -5.19 -6.04 -17.07
N ASP A 395 -5.79 -6.27 -18.22
CA ASP A 395 -6.28 -7.58 -18.64
C ASP A 395 -5.28 -8.25 -19.57
N TYR A 396 -4.89 -9.48 -19.25
CA TYR A 396 -4.18 -10.37 -20.17
C TYR A 396 -5.16 -11.44 -20.68
N VAL A 397 -5.60 -11.29 -21.93
CA VAL A 397 -6.75 -12.01 -22.50
C VAL A 397 -6.32 -13.00 -23.58
N PHE A 398 -6.89 -14.21 -23.52
CA PHE A 398 -6.84 -15.21 -24.58
C PHE A 398 -8.26 -15.48 -25.09
N GLU A 399 -8.44 -15.35 -26.40
CA GLU A 399 -9.67 -15.72 -27.09
C GLU A 399 -9.44 -17.05 -27.82
N GLY A 400 -10.43 -17.95 -27.76
CA GLY A 400 -10.34 -19.27 -28.38
C GLY A 400 -9.52 -20.30 -27.58
N TYR A 401 -9.96 -21.56 -27.68
CA TYR A 401 -9.25 -22.71 -27.12
C TYR A 401 -8.20 -23.23 -28.12
N ASP A 402 -6.96 -23.44 -27.67
CA ASP A 402 -5.86 -23.93 -28.50
C ASP A 402 -4.99 -24.94 -27.74
N PRO A 403 -5.26 -26.25 -27.90
CA PRO A 403 -4.57 -27.33 -27.18
C PRO A 403 -3.04 -27.28 -27.28
N GLN A 404 -2.47 -26.77 -28.38
CA GLN A 404 -1.01 -26.78 -28.56
C GLN A 404 -0.31 -25.75 -27.67
N ASN A 405 -1.02 -24.70 -27.26
CA ASN A 405 -0.49 -23.59 -26.48
C ASN A 405 -0.93 -23.59 -25.01
N GLU A 406 -1.74 -24.58 -24.57
CA GLU A 406 -2.28 -24.59 -23.21
C GLU A 406 -1.17 -24.62 -22.14
N LYS A 407 -0.11 -25.44 -22.27
CA LYS A 407 1.00 -25.40 -21.29
C LYS A 407 1.70 -24.05 -21.17
N LEU A 408 1.77 -23.28 -22.26
CA LEU A 408 2.30 -21.92 -22.24
C LEU A 408 1.32 -20.97 -21.54
N ARG A 409 0.04 -21.02 -21.90
CA ARG A 409 -1.02 -20.25 -21.25
C ARG A 409 -1.09 -20.53 -19.76
N GLU A 410 -0.98 -21.79 -19.36
CA GLU A 410 -0.91 -22.21 -17.96
C GLU A 410 0.26 -21.59 -17.21
N ALA A 411 1.43 -21.45 -17.84
CA ALA A 411 2.57 -20.77 -17.22
C ALA A 411 2.28 -19.27 -17.03
N LEU A 412 1.81 -18.60 -18.09
CA LEU A 412 1.49 -17.16 -18.09
C LEU A 412 0.29 -16.82 -17.17
N CYS A 413 -0.62 -17.76 -16.96
CA CYS A 413 -1.81 -17.63 -16.11
C CYS A 413 -1.64 -18.27 -14.74
N THR A 414 -0.40 -18.57 -14.33
CA THR A 414 -0.11 -19.03 -12.96
C THR A 414 -0.58 -17.96 -11.98
N LEU A 415 -1.22 -18.38 -10.88
CA LEU A 415 -1.58 -17.49 -9.77
C LEU A 415 -0.82 -17.89 -8.52
N GLY A 416 -0.34 -16.93 -7.74
CA GLY A 416 0.42 -17.20 -6.53
C GLY A 416 0.49 -15.98 -5.61
N ASN A 417 1.05 -16.18 -4.42
CA ASN A 417 1.14 -15.15 -3.39
C ASN A 417 2.49 -15.09 -2.68
N GLY A 418 3.55 -15.68 -3.25
CA GLY A 418 4.88 -15.75 -2.63
C GLY A 418 5.07 -16.89 -1.62
N TYR A 419 4.00 -17.48 -1.08
CA TYR A 419 4.05 -18.72 -0.30
C TYR A 419 3.88 -19.94 -1.20
N PHE A 420 2.81 -19.95 -1.99
CA PHE A 420 2.57 -20.96 -3.01
C PHE A 420 2.02 -20.36 -4.29
N ALA A 421 2.15 -21.11 -5.38
CA ALA A 421 1.55 -20.78 -6.66
C ALA A 421 0.96 -22.03 -7.31
N THR A 422 -0.02 -21.81 -8.17
CA THR A 422 -0.70 -22.86 -8.95
C THR A 422 -0.78 -22.43 -10.41
N ARG A 423 -0.34 -23.30 -11.31
CA ARG A 423 -0.38 -23.07 -12.74
C ARG A 423 -1.81 -22.80 -13.23
N GLY A 424 -1.92 -22.05 -14.31
CA GLY A 424 -3.15 -21.62 -14.96
C GLY A 424 -4.02 -22.71 -15.62
N ALA A 425 -3.88 -23.99 -15.24
CA ALA A 425 -4.59 -25.12 -15.86
C ALA A 425 -6.10 -25.10 -15.58
N ALA A 426 -6.91 -25.60 -16.51
CA ALA A 426 -8.36 -25.64 -16.33
C ALA A 426 -8.75 -26.58 -15.16
N PRO A 427 -9.72 -26.23 -14.30
CA PRO A 427 -10.11 -27.06 -13.15
C PRO A 427 -10.49 -28.51 -13.46
N GLU A 428 -11.02 -28.77 -14.65
CA GLU A 428 -11.38 -30.10 -15.14
C GLU A 428 -10.20 -30.89 -15.72
N SER A 429 -9.06 -30.23 -15.98
CA SER A 429 -7.92 -30.83 -16.67
C SER A 429 -7.04 -31.69 -15.76
N ARG A 430 -6.32 -32.62 -16.38
CA ARG A 430 -5.33 -33.49 -15.72
C ARG A 430 -3.98 -33.36 -16.42
N ALA A 431 -2.91 -33.72 -15.71
CA ALA A 431 -1.58 -33.73 -16.29
C ALA A 431 -1.51 -34.72 -17.47
N GLY A 432 -1.03 -34.24 -18.62
CA GLY A 432 -0.97 -35.02 -19.85
C GLY A 432 -0.24 -34.29 -20.97
N GLN A 433 -0.60 -34.60 -22.22
CA GLN A 433 0.03 -34.00 -23.39
C GLN A 433 -0.33 -32.51 -23.53
N VAL A 434 -1.61 -32.17 -23.35
CA VAL A 434 -2.17 -30.83 -23.55
C VAL A 434 -2.04 -29.96 -22.29
N HIS A 435 -2.41 -30.50 -21.13
CA HIS A 435 -2.50 -29.76 -19.88
C HIS A 435 -1.47 -30.23 -18.84
N TYR A 436 -1.07 -29.32 -17.94
CA TYR A 436 -0.23 -29.63 -16.79
C TYR A 436 -0.59 -28.77 -15.57
N PRO A 437 -1.56 -29.22 -14.74
CA PRO A 437 -1.77 -28.61 -13.44
C PRO A 437 -0.55 -28.87 -12.55
N GLY A 438 -0.03 -27.80 -11.94
CA GLY A 438 1.08 -27.88 -11.00
C GLY A 438 0.91 -26.89 -9.87
N THR A 439 1.17 -27.32 -8.65
CA THR A 439 1.13 -26.49 -7.43
C THR A 439 2.48 -26.54 -6.75
N TYR A 440 3.08 -25.40 -6.46
CA TYR A 440 4.42 -25.33 -5.88
C TYR A 440 4.42 -24.41 -4.67
N ALA A 441 5.12 -24.77 -3.60
CA ALA A 441 5.34 -23.91 -2.44
C ALA A 441 6.82 -23.53 -2.30
N ALA A 442 7.07 -22.30 -1.89
CA ALA A 442 8.40 -21.75 -1.72
C ALA A 442 9.25 -22.63 -0.79
N GLY A 443 10.45 -22.96 -1.24
CA GLY A 443 11.41 -23.77 -0.50
C GLY A 443 11.15 -25.27 -0.49
N VAL A 444 10.02 -25.82 -0.97
CA VAL A 444 9.73 -27.26 -0.91
C VAL A 444 10.48 -28.06 -1.97
N PHE A 445 11.71 -28.45 -1.63
CA PHE A 445 12.58 -29.31 -2.42
C PHE A 445 12.61 -30.75 -1.91
N ASN A 446 12.85 -31.69 -2.83
CA ASN A 446 13.11 -33.10 -2.52
C ASN A 446 14.10 -33.69 -3.52
N ARG A 447 14.92 -34.63 -3.06
CA ARG A 447 15.93 -35.30 -3.88
C ARG A 447 15.53 -36.70 -4.27
N LEU A 448 15.77 -37.05 -5.53
CA LEU A 448 15.67 -38.40 -6.07
C LEU A 448 17.02 -38.83 -6.64
N VAL A 449 17.24 -40.15 -6.71
CA VAL A 449 18.49 -40.76 -7.16
C VAL A 449 18.16 -41.79 -8.24
N ASP A 450 18.82 -41.66 -9.37
CA ASP A 450 18.66 -42.52 -10.54
C ASP A 450 19.99 -43.18 -10.92
N GLU A 451 19.94 -44.37 -11.54
CA GLU A 451 21.11 -45.00 -12.15
C GLU A 451 21.04 -44.85 -13.67
N VAL A 452 21.90 -44.00 -14.25
CA VAL A 452 21.95 -43.74 -15.70
C VAL A 452 23.29 -44.23 -16.25
N SER A 453 23.25 -45.21 -17.15
CA SER A 453 24.45 -45.79 -17.78
C SER A 453 25.53 -46.26 -16.77
N GLY A 454 25.10 -46.82 -15.63
CA GLY A 454 26.01 -47.29 -14.56
C GLY A 454 26.58 -46.18 -13.67
N THR A 455 26.09 -44.95 -13.81
CA THR A 455 26.44 -43.81 -12.95
C THR A 455 25.22 -43.41 -12.13
N GLU A 456 25.40 -43.32 -10.80
CA GLU A 456 24.39 -42.77 -9.91
C GLU A 456 24.31 -41.25 -10.10
N ILE A 457 23.12 -40.72 -10.34
CA ILE A 457 22.84 -39.30 -10.51
C ILE A 457 21.76 -38.92 -9.51
N ASP A 458 22.05 -38.00 -8.60
CA ASP A 458 21.06 -37.41 -7.71
C ASP A 458 20.62 -36.03 -8.23
N ASN A 459 19.31 -35.76 -8.14
CA ASN A 459 18.75 -34.47 -8.52
C ASN A 459 17.80 -33.97 -7.43
N GLU A 460 18.08 -32.79 -6.89
CA GLU A 460 17.10 -32.05 -6.10
C GLU A 460 16.11 -31.33 -7.03
N SER A 461 14.83 -31.24 -6.65
CA SER A 461 13.84 -30.49 -7.42
C SER A 461 12.76 -29.90 -6.52
N LEU A 462 12.27 -28.72 -6.91
CA LEU A 462 11.06 -28.12 -6.37
C LEU A 462 9.89 -29.06 -6.62
N VAL A 463 9.18 -29.44 -5.57
CA VAL A 463 8.18 -30.50 -5.60
C VAL A 463 6.85 -29.98 -6.11
N ASN A 464 6.26 -30.67 -7.09
CA ASN A 464 4.86 -30.49 -7.45
C ASN A 464 3.98 -31.07 -6.32
N LEU A 465 3.29 -30.21 -5.60
CA LEU A 465 2.40 -30.53 -4.48
C LEU A 465 1.05 -31.07 -4.97
N PRO A 466 0.26 -31.74 -4.11
CA PRO A 466 -1.07 -32.23 -4.47
C PRO A 466 -1.91 -31.17 -5.22
N ASN A 467 -2.57 -31.60 -6.29
CA ASN A 467 -3.38 -30.72 -7.11
C ASN A 467 -4.74 -30.45 -6.44
N TRP A 468 -4.99 -29.19 -6.10
CA TRP A 468 -6.24 -28.76 -5.49
C TRP A 468 -7.27 -28.24 -6.50
N LEU A 469 -6.92 -28.08 -7.78
CA LEU A 469 -7.80 -27.46 -8.76
C LEU A 469 -8.99 -28.32 -9.18
N GLY A 470 -8.90 -29.65 -9.02
CA GLY A 470 -9.88 -30.61 -9.53
C GLY A 470 -11.32 -30.20 -9.23
N LEU A 471 -12.03 -29.75 -10.27
CA LEU A 471 -13.47 -29.41 -10.23
C LEU A 471 -14.04 -29.55 -11.65
N THR A 472 -14.84 -30.58 -11.86
CA THR A 472 -15.53 -30.86 -13.12
C THR A 472 -17.03 -31.09 -12.85
N PHE A 473 -17.83 -31.24 -13.90
CA PHE A 473 -19.26 -31.50 -13.80
C PHE A 473 -19.75 -32.42 -14.92
N ARG A 474 -20.93 -33.00 -14.76
CA ARG A 474 -21.67 -33.72 -15.81
C ARG A 474 -23.15 -33.40 -15.74
N ILE A 475 -23.83 -33.57 -16.86
CA ILE A 475 -25.26 -33.25 -17.00
C ILE A 475 -26.05 -34.54 -17.19
N ASP A 476 -27.09 -34.74 -16.36
CA ASP A 476 -28.01 -35.89 -16.37
C ASP A 476 -27.29 -37.27 -16.41
N GLY A 477 -26.18 -37.40 -15.69
CA GLY A 477 -25.42 -38.64 -15.60
C GLY A 477 -24.59 -38.99 -16.85
N GLY A 478 -24.43 -38.05 -17.79
CA GLY A 478 -23.58 -38.20 -18.97
C GLY A 478 -22.09 -38.24 -18.67
N ALA A 479 -21.27 -37.97 -19.70
CA ALA A 479 -19.81 -37.86 -19.55
C ALA A 479 -19.43 -36.66 -18.67
N TRP A 480 -18.28 -36.76 -17.99
CA TRP A 480 -17.67 -35.61 -17.33
C TRP A 480 -17.23 -34.59 -18.37
N PHE A 481 -17.40 -33.31 -18.05
CA PHE A 481 -17.05 -32.21 -18.93
C PHE A 481 -15.58 -32.29 -19.31
N ASP A 482 -15.35 -32.29 -20.62
CA ASP A 482 -14.05 -32.23 -21.27
C ASP A 482 -14.20 -31.26 -22.46
N ILE A 483 -13.37 -30.23 -22.49
CA ILE A 483 -13.42 -29.19 -23.52
C ILE A 483 -13.13 -29.78 -24.92
N ASP A 484 -12.33 -30.84 -24.99
CA ASP A 484 -12.00 -31.54 -26.24
C ASP A 484 -13.16 -32.39 -26.76
N ALA A 485 -14.19 -32.64 -25.93
CA ALA A 485 -15.33 -33.50 -26.26
C ALA A 485 -16.62 -32.74 -26.61
N VAL A 486 -16.62 -31.40 -26.52
CA VAL A 486 -17.79 -30.54 -26.75
C VAL A 486 -17.59 -29.59 -27.93
N GLU A 487 -18.68 -29.09 -28.50
CA GLU A 487 -18.61 -28.00 -29.46
C GLU A 487 -18.46 -26.66 -28.73
N VAL A 488 -17.28 -26.06 -28.79
CA VAL A 488 -17.01 -24.75 -28.17
C VAL A 488 -17.58 -23.63 -29.05
N LEU A 489 -18.61 -22.95 -28.55
CA LEU A 489 -19.25 -21.82 -29.21
C LEU A 489 -18.51 -20.49 -28.96
N SER A 490 -17.95 -20.32 -27.76
CA SER A 490 -17.06 -19.20 -27.43
C SER A 490 -16.14 -19.56 -26.27
N TYR A 491 -14.91 -19.04 -26.29
CA TYR A 491 -13.92 -19.25 -25.24
C TYR A 491 -13.18 -17.95 -24.96
N ARG A 492 -13.15 -17.55 -23.70
CA ARG A 492 -12.38 -16.40 -23.23
C ARG A 492 -11.72 -16.71 -21.91
N GLN A 493 -10.43 -16.43 -21.80
CA GLN A 493 -9.65 -16.55 -20.56
C GLN A 493 -8.95 -15.23 -20.28
N THR A 494 -9.11 -14.68 -19.09
CA THR A 494 -8.55 -13.37 -18.70
C THR A 494 -7.85 -13.49 -17.36
N VAL A 495 -6.58 -13.07 -17.30
CA VAL A 495 -5.92 -12.74 -16.04
C VAL A 495 -6.12 -11.24 -15.83
N ASP A 496 -6.84 -10.89 -14.76
CA ASP A 496 -6.82 -9.52 -14.23
C ASP A 496 -5.48 -9.32 -13.50
N LEU A 497 -4.58 -8.58 -14.12
CA LEU A 497 -3.25 -8.25 -13.58
C LEU A 497 -3.34 -7.32 -12.37
N ARG A 498 -4.44 -6.56 -12.20
CA ARG A 498 -4.64 -5.68 -11.03
C ARG A 498 -4.92 -6.53 -9.80
N GLY A 499 -5.81 -7.50 -9.95
CA GLY A 499 -6.26 -8.35 -8.86
C GLY A 499 -5.56 -9.70 -8.75
N ALA A 500 -4.77 -10.13 -9.74
CA ALA A 500 -4.27 -11.50 -9.89
C ALA A 500 -5.39 -12.56 -9.89
N VAL A 501 -6.50 -12.27 -10.58
CA VAL A 501 -7.66 -13.16 -10.67
C VAL A 501 -7.71 -13.76 -12.07
N LEU A 502 -7.74 -15.09 -12.16
CA LEU A 502 -7.97 -15.78 -13.44
C LEU A 502 -9.45 -16.05 -13.60
N THR A 503 -10.04 -15.55 -14.70
CA THR A 503 -11.40 -15.86 -15.14
C THR A 503 -11.36 -16.64 -16.44
N ARG A 504 -12.12 -17.73 -16.54
CA ARG A 504 -12.33 -18.49 -17.77
C ARG A 504 -13.83 -18.62 -18.04
N GLU A 505 -14.24 -18.26 -19.24
CA GLU A 505 -15.62 -18.26 -19.71
C GLU A 505 -15.70 -19.10 -20.98
N VAL A 506 -16.55 -20.12 -20.95
CA VAL A 506 -16.76 -21.04 -22.08
C VAL A 506 -18.25 -21.18 -22.32
N ARG A 507 -18.68 -21.05 -23.56
CA ARG A 507 -20.02 -21.42 -23.99
C ARG A 507 -19.89 -22.61 -24.92
N PHE A 508 -20.65 -23.66 -24.69
CA PHE A 508 -20.50 -24.91 -25.43
C PHE A 508 -21.84 -25.62 -25.62
N THR A 509 -21.86 -26.50 -26.61
CA THR A 509 -22.94 -27.47 -26.84
C THR A 509 -22.39 -28.88 -26.65
N ASP A 510 -23.10 -29.69 -25.86
CA ASP A 510 -22.73 -31.09 -25.64
C ASP A 510 -23.27 -32.05 -26.72
N ASP A 511 -22.95 -33.33 -26.60
CA ASP A 511 -23.37 -34.37 -27.55
C ASP A 511 -24.89 -34.60 -27.61
N ALA A 512 -25.63 -34.17 -26.57
CA ALA A 512 -27.08 -34.18 -26.51
C ALA A 512 -27.72 -32.91 -27.10
N GLY A 513 -26.92 -31.97 -27.61
CA GLY A 513 -27.39 -30.72 -28.20
C GLY A 513 -27.81 -29.66 -27.18
N ARG A 514 -27.42 -29.79 -25.91
CA ARG A 514 -27.74 -28.84 -24.84
C ARG A 514 -26.70 -27.73 -24.81
N THR A 515 -27.16 -26.48 -24.73
CA THR A 515 -26.28 -25.30 -24.64
C THR A 515 -26.07 -24.90 -23.20
N SER A 516 -24.81 -24.71 -22.81
CA SER A 516 -24.45 -24.27 -21.46
C SER A 516 -23.38 -23.19 -21.48
N ALA A 517 -23.47 -22.25 -20.53
CA ALA A 517 -22.40 -21.31 -20.22
C ALA A 517 -21.68 -21.76 -18.94
N LEU A 518 -20.34 -21.79 -19.01
CA LEU A 518 -19.41 -22.10 -17.94
C LEU A 518 -18.61 -20.85 -17.61
N ARG A 519 -18.56 -20.48 -16.33
CA ARG A 519 -17.64 -19.45 -15.83
C ARG A 519 -16.86 -19.99 -14.64
N GLN A 520 -15.55 -19.84 -14.66
CA GLN A 520 -14.65 -20.23 -13.59
C GLN A 520 -13.85 -19.01 -13.16
N ARG A 521 -13.79 -18.70 -11.87
CA ARG A 521 -12.90 -17.66 -11.30
C ARG A 521 -12.04 -18.27 -10.22
N ARG A 522 -10.78 -17.88 -10.14
CA ARG A 522 -9.90 -18.30 -9.04
C ARG A 522 -8.81 -17.31 -8.73
N PHE A 523 -8.28 -17.45 -7.52
CA PHE A 523 -7.13 -16.72 -7.03
C PHE A 523 -6.41 -17.48 -5.90
N VAL A 524 -5.16 -17.09 -5.65
CA VAL A 524 -4.39 -17.47 -4.46
C VAL A 524 -4.32 -16.25 -3.56
N ALA A 525 -4.92 -16.32 -2.37
CA ALA A 525 -5.20 -15.15 -1.54
C ALA A 525 -3.89 -14.46 -1.10
N MET A 526 -3.81 -13.13 -1.30
CA MET A 526 -2.59 -12.39 -0.96
C MET A 526 -2.55 -12.09 0.55
N HIS A 527 -3.68 -11.70 1.12
CA HIS A 527 -3.88 -11.45 2.56
C HIS A 527 -3.87 -12.71 3.45
N LEU A 528 -3.92 -13.91 2.87
CA LEU A 528 -3.92 -15.20 3.58
C LEU A 528 -2.97 -16.18 2.88
N PRO A 529 -1.71 -16.31 3.34
CA PRO A 529 -0.64 -17.03 2.63
C PRO A 529 -1.00 -18.46 2.23
N HIS A 530 -1.81 -19.14 3.05
CA HIS A 530 -2.14 -20.56 2.91
C HIS A 530 -3.42 -20.83 2.11
N VAL A 531 -4.09 -19.81 1.54
CA VAL A 531 -5.45 -19.96 1.02
C VAL A 531 -5.52 -19.83 -0.50
N GLY A 532 -6.21 -20.77 -1.14
CA GLY A 532 -6.64 -20.68 -2.54
C GLY A 532 -8.17 -20.77 -2.64
N ALA A 533 -8.75 -20.11 -3.63
CA ALA A 533 -10.19 -20.14 -3.86
C ALA A 533 -10.50 -20.30 -5.35
N LEU A 534 -11.50 -21.12 -5.66
CA LEU A 534 -12.01 -21.39 -6.99
C LEU A 534 -13.53 -21.40 -6.92
N GLU A 535 -14.20 -20.76 -7.86
CA GLU A 535 -15.61 -20.98 -8.13
C GLU A 535 -15.82 -21.50 -9.54
N THR A 536 -16.84 -22.34 -9.74
CA THR A 536 -17.29 -22.82 -11.04
C THR A 536 -18.80 -22.66 -11.12
N THR A 537 -19.25 -21.82 -12.04
CA THR A 537 -20.65 -21.55 -12.35
C THR A 537 -21.03 -22.20 -13.66
N VAL A 538 -22.11 -22.98 -13.65
CA VAL A 538 -22.74 -23.54 -14.85
C VAL A 538 -24.14 -22.96 -14.98
N VAL A 539 -24.47 -22.45 -16.17
CA VAL A 539 -25.77 -21.91 -16.53
C VAL A 539 -26.36 -22.75 -17.67
N PRO A 540 -27.42 -23.53 -17.42
CA PRO A 540 -28.21 -24.16 -18.47
C PRO A 540 -28.91 -23.08 -19.31
N GLU A 541 -28.68 -22.99 -20.61
CA GLU A 541 -29.32 -21.97 -21.44
C GLU A 541 -30.68 -22.41 -21.99
N ASP A 542 -30.77 -23.67 -22.46
CA ASP A 542 -31.92 -24.20 -23.19
C ASP A 542 -32.44 -25.54 -22.61
N TRP A 543 -31.98 -25.93 -21.42
CA TRP A 543 -32.31 -27.22 -20.81
C TRP A 543 -32.49 -27.12 -19.28
N SER A 544 -33.13 -28.14 -18.71
CA SER A 544 -33.33 -28.31 -17.27
C SER A 544 -33.04 -29.77 -16.90
N GLY A 545 -32.37 -30.01 -15.78
CA GLY A 545 -31.88 -31.34 -15.43
C GLY A 545 -31.10 -31.38 -14.13
N VAL A 546 -30.31 -32.43 -13.92
CA VAL A 546 -29.37 -32.53 -12.79
C VAL A 546 -27.96 -32.21 -13.27
N ILE A 547 -27.32 -31.25 -12.59
CA ILE A 547 -25.87 -31.04 -12.68
C ILE A 547 -25.23 -31.78 -11.51
N GLU A 548 -24.26 -32.65 -11.81
CA GLU A 548 -23.43 -33.29 -10.81
C GLU A 548 -22.01 -32.78 -10.93
N PHE A 549 -21.52 -32.09 -9.90
CA PHE A 549 -20.16 -31.60 -9.81
C PHE A 549 -19.28 -32.62 -9.09
N ARG A 550 -18.00 -32.70 -9.46
CA ARG A 550 -16.97 -33.45 -8.75
C ARG A 550 -15.83 -32.51 -8.39
N SER A 551 -15.59 -32.34 -7.10
CA SER A 551 -14.45 -31.59 -6.56
C SER A 551 -13.49 -32.54 -5.89
N THR A 552 -12.19 -32.54 -6.24
CA THR A 552 -11.18 -33.43 -5.64
C THR A 552 -9.89 -32.72 -5.26
N LEU A 553 -9.20 -33.27 -4.26
CA LEU A 553 -7.77 -33.09 -4.04
C LEU A 553 -7.06 -34.32 -4.61
N ASP A 554 -6.04 -34.11 -5.44
CA ASP A 554 -5.26 -35.19 -6.07
C ASP A 554 -3.83 -35.21 -5.56
N GLY A 555 -3.49 -36.22 -4.77
CA GLY A 555 -2.13 -36.44 -4.28
C GLY A 555 -1.28 -37.38 -5.14
N GLY A 556 -1.79 -37.82 -6.30
CA GLY A 556 -1.08 -38.69 -7.27
C GLY A 556 -0.16 -37.93 -8.24
N VAL A 557 0.17 -36.68 -7.94
CA VAL A 557 0.99 -35.82 -8.79
C VAL A 557 2.45 -36.28 -8.84
N THR A 558 3.11 -35.98 -9.96
CA THR A 558 4.54 -36.21 -10.19
C THR A 558 5.18 -34.99 -10.86
N ASN A 559 6.50 -34.86 -10.79
CA ASN A 559 7.26 -33.85 -11.52
C ASN A 559 7.55 -34.32 -12.95
N SER A 560 6.65 -34.08 -13.90
CA SER A 560 6.73 -34.60 -15.27
C SER A 560 6.60 -33.52 -16.36
N LEU A 561 6.63 -32.23 -15.99
CA LEU A 561 6.45 -31.13 -16.95
C LEU A 561 7.57 -31.06 -17.99
N VAL A 562 8.81 -31.29 -17.54
CA VAL A 562 10.00 -31.11 -18.37
C VAL A 562 10.30 -32.40 -19.13
N GLU A 563 10.14 -32.36 -20.45
CA GLU A 563 10.33 -33.51 -21.33
C GLU A 563 11.70 -34.18 -21.20
N ARG A 564 12.76 -33.39 -20.98
CA ARG A 564 14.13 -33.89 -20.80
C ARG A 564 14.31 -34.78 -19.56
N TYR A 565 13.42 -34.65 -18.57
CA TYR A 565 13.55 -35.37 -17.30
C TYR A 565 12.71 -36.66 -17.25
N ARG A 566 11.95 -36.98 -18.30
CA ARG A 566 10.98 -38.10 -18.27
C ARG A 566 11.59 -39.48 -18.05
N ASP A 567 12.88 -39.65 -18.35
CA ASP A 567 13.60 -40.91 -18.12
C ASP A 567 14.16 -41.02 -16.69
N LEU A 568 13.97 -40.00 -15.85
CA LEU A 568 14.37 -39.95 -14.44
C LEU A 568 13.15 -40.19 -13.53
N ASP A 569 13.38 -40.60 -12.29
CA ASP A 569 12.33 -40.67 -11.28
C ASP A 569 11.72 -39.28 -11.05
N ALA A 570 10.40 -39.27 -10.91
CA ALA A 570 9.56 -38.09 -10.77
C ALA A 570 8.66 -38.14 -9.52
N GLN A 571 8.74 -39.22 -8.73
CA GLN A 571 7.87 -39.45 -7.58
C GLN A 571 8.46 -38.86 -6.29
N HIS A 572 8.30 -37.55 -6.13
CA HIS A 572 8.79 -36.84 -4.94
C HIS A 572 7.88 -36.96 -3.71
N LEU A 573 6.62 -37.37 -3.87
CA LEU A 573 5.65 -37.52 -2.80
C LEU A 573 5.44 -38.99 -2.42
N GLY A 574 5.33 -39.24 -1.11
CA GLY A 574 5.00 -40.55 -0.56
C GLY A 574 3.49 -40.85 -0.61
N PRO A 575 3.08 -41.97 0.02
CA PRO A 575 1.68 -42.34 0.14
C PRO A 575 0.84 -41.24 0.80
N VAL A 576 -0.44 -41.17 0.43
CA VAL A 576 -1.38 -40.16 0.95
C VAL A 576 -2.26 -40.73 2.05
N ASP A 577 -2.54 -39.92 3.08
CA ASP A 577 -3.63 -40.15 4.04
C ASP A 577 -4.76 -39.17 3.74
N LYS A 578 -5.99 -39.66 3.69
CA LYS A 578 -7.16 -38.92 3.18
C LYS A 578 -8.34 -39.13 4.12
N ARG A 579 -9.04 -38.07 4.47
CA ARG A 579 -10.18 -38.12 5.41
C ARG A 579 -11.25 -37.11 5.03
N GLU A 580 -12.51 -37.50 5.20
CA GLU A 580 -13.61 -36.54 5.28
C GLU A 580 -13.64 -35.95 6.70
N ILE A 581 -13.62 -34.62 6.81
CA ILE A 581 -13.49 -33.91 8.10
C ILE A 581 -14.71 -33.04 8.42
N GLY A 582 -15.71 -33.03 7.54
CA GLY A 582 -16.98 -32.33 7.69
C GLY A 582 -17.79 -32.41 6.40
N GLU A 583 -19.05 -32.00 6.44
CA GLU A 583 -19.88 -31.90 5.24
C GLU A 583 -19.21 -31.00 4.19
N GLY A 584 -19.08 -31.51 2.96
CA GLY A 584 -18.40 -30.83 1.87
C GLY A 584 -16.91 -30.54 2.11
N THR A 585 -16.29 -31.10 3.17
CA THR A 585 -14.91 -30.79 3.56
C THR A 585 -14.04 -32.04 3.67
N VAL A 586 -12.94 -32.07 2.93
CA VAL A 586 -11.96 -33.17 2.95
C VAL A 586 -10.55 -32.68 3.29
N LEU A 587 -9.73 -33.59 3.80
CA LEU A 587 -8.32 -33.40 4.11
C LEU A 587 -7.49 -34.45 3.38
N LEU A 588 -6.41 -34.01 2.74
CA LEU A 588 -5.37 -34.85 2.17
C LEU A 588 -4.03 -34.47 2.80
N THR A 589 -3.27 -35.47 3.22
CA THR A 589 -1.91 -35.29 3.74
C THR A 589 -0.94 -36.22 3.04
N THR A 590 0.29 -35.77 2.87
CA THR A 590 1.39 -36.54 2.30
C THR A 590 2.72 -36.00 2.86
N GLN A 591 3.84 -36.55 2.41
CA GLN A 591 5.17 -36.12 2.79
C GLN A 591 6.12 -36.33 1.62
N THR A 592 7.12 -35.46 1.47
CA THR A 592 8.20 -35.70 0.52
C THR A 592 9.01 -36.96 0.89
N THR A 593 9.46 -37.71 -0.12
CA THR A 593 10.04 -39.06 0.07
C THR A 593 11.41 -39.04 0.77
N GLN A 594 12.27 -38.06 0.45
CA GLN A 594 13.62 -37.95 0.99
C GLN A 594 13.73 -36.83 2.04
N SER A 595 13.26 -35.62 1.74
CA SER A 595 13.37 -34.47 2.65
C SER A 595 12.39 -34.52 3.83
N ARG A 596 11.44 -35.46 3.81
CA ARG A 596 10.46 -35.73 4.89
C ARG A 596 9.67 -34.49 5.30
N ILE A 597 9.32 -33.63 4.36
CA ILE A 597 8.54 -32.43 4.61
C ILE A 597 7.06 -32.80 4.55
N PRO A 598 6.32 -32.76 5.67
CA PRO A 598 4.89 -33.04 5.67
C PRO A 598 4.13 -31.94 4.94
N ILE A 599 3.10 -32.33 4.19
CA ILE A 599 2.24 -31.44 3.40
C ILE A 599 0.79 -31.81 3.71
N ALA A 600 -0.05 -30.81 3.92
CA ALA A 600 -1.49 -31.00 4.13
C ALA A 600 -2.29 -29.99 3.31
N MET A 601 -3.38 -30.48 2.70
CA MET A 601 -4.38 -29.66 2.03
C MET A 601 -5.78 -30.02 2.54
N ALA A 602 -6.56 -29.03 2.93
CA ALA A 602 -7.98 -29.23 3.23
C ALA A 602 -8.83 -28.39 2.27
N ALA A 603 -9.85 -28.99 1.69
CA ALA A 603 -10.76 -28.33 0.75
C ALA A 603 -12.19 -28.37 1.27
N ARG A 604 -12.86 -27.21 1.27
CA ARG A 604 -14.29 -27.06 1.58
C ARG A 604 -15.05 -26.62 0.33
N ASN A 605 -16.13 -27.33 0.03
CA ASN A 605 -17.03 -27.07 -1.07
C ASN A 605 -18.38 -26.57 -0.56
N THR A 606 -18.97 -25.58 -1.22
CA THR A 606 -20.34 -25.12 -0.98
C THR A 606 -21.05 -24.89 -2.31
N VAL A 607 -22.38 -25.05 -2.33
CA VAL A 607 -23.18 -24.95 -3.57
C VAL A 607 -24.25 -23.87 -3.44
N TRP A 608 -24.34 -23.03 -4.47
CA TRP A 608 -25.17 -21.83 -4.50
C TRP A 608 -25.97 -21.75 -5.79
N ARG A 609 -27.13 -21.13 -5.73
CA ARG A 609 -27.93 -20.74 -6.88
C ARG A 609 -28.34 -19.29 -6.74
N ASP A 610 -28.03 -18.50 -7.75
CA ASP A 610 -28.37 -17.07 -7.81
C ASP A 610 -27.97 -16.31 -6.52
N GLY A 611 -26.81 -16.68 -5.95
CA GLY A 611 -26.25 -16.09 -4.73
C GLY A 611 -26.79 -16.66 -3.41
N ALA A 612 -27.83 -17.51 -3.43
CA ALA A 612 -28.42 -18.14 -2.25
C ALA A 612 -27.93 -19.60 -2.07
N PRO A 613 -27.79 -20.08 -0.82
CA PRO A 613 -27.32 -21.45 -0.58
C PRO A 613 -28.40 -22.45 -1.01
N VAL A 614 -27.98 -23.57 -1.62
CA VAL A 614 -28.90 -24.62 -2.06
C VAL A 614 -28.58 -25.93 -1.34
N PRO A 615 -29.59 -26.68 -0.87
CA PRO A 615 -29.39 -28.05 -0.42
C PRO A 615 -28.81 -28.92 -1.55
N ALA A 616 -27.58 -29.38 -1.37
CA ALA A 616 -26.92 -30.31 -2.27
C ALA A 616 -26.64 -31.62 -1.53
N THR A 617 -26.69 -32.75 -2.23
CA THR A 617 -26.27 -34.03 -1.67
C THR A 617 -24.77 -34.19 -1.91
N PHE A 618 -23.99 -34.36 -0.83
CA PHE A 618 -22.56 -34.61 -0.89
C PHE A 618 -22.30 -36.12 -0.77
N HIS A 619 -21.71 -36.70 -1.80
CA HIS A 619 -21.22 -38.08 -1.77
C HIS A 619 -19.70 -38.08 -1.75
N LEU A 620 -19.10 -38.69 -0.72
CA LEU A 620 -17.66 -38.82 -0.62
C LEU A 620 -17.10 -39.55 -1.84
N PHE A 621 -16.22 -38.87 -2.56
CA PHE A 621 -15.39 -39.47 -3.60
C PHE A 621 -14.04 -39.84 -2.98
N ASP A 622 -13.71 -41.12 -2.97
CA ASP A 622 -12.42 -41.62 -2.47
C ASP A 622 -11.93 -42.75 -3.39
N ARG A 623 -10.95 -42.44 -4.25
CA ARG A 623 -10.33 -43.41 -5.17
C ARG A 623 -8.85 -43.12 -5.37
N GLY A 624 -8.01 -44.17 -5.32
CA GLY A 624 -6.57 -44.03 -5.54
C GLY A 624 -5.94 -42.99 -4.61
N SER A 625 -5.27 -42.00 -5.17
CA SER A 625 -4.69 -40.86 -4.42
C SER A 625 -5.59 -39.63 -4.35
N GLU A 626 -6.85 -39.74 -4.79
CA GLU A 626 -7.81 -38.63 -4.82
C GLU A 626 -8.88 -38.75 -3.73
N ILE A 627 -9.28 -37.60 -3.17
CA ILE A 627 -10.42 -37.50 -2.24
C ILE A 627 -11.22 -36.22 -2.50
N GLY A 628 -12.54 -36.25 -2.28
CA GLY A 628 -13.39 -35.09 -2.45
C GLY A 628 -14.88 -35.42 -2.39
N HIS A 629 -15.70 -34.68 -3.14
CA HIS A 629 -17.16 -34.85 -3.13
C HIS A 629 -17.75 -34.80 -4.54
N ASP A 630 -18.70 -35.71 -4.79
CA ASP A 630 -19.69 -35.60 -5.86
C ASP A 630 -20.93 -34.86 -5.29
N MET A 631 -21.37 -33.80 -5.97
CA MET A 631 -22.42 -32.87 -5.53
C MET A 631 -23.50 -32.73 -6.59
N ALA A 632 -24.70 -33.23 -6.33
CA ALA A 632 -25.81 -33.19 -7.29
C ALA A 632 -26.82 -32.08 -6.94
N VAL A 633 -27.19 -31.27 -7.94
CA VAL A 633 -28.19 -30.20 -7.83
C VAL A 633 -29.09 -30.18 -9.07
N ARG A 634 -30.41 -30.07 -8.84
CA ARG A 634 -31.38 -29.85 -9.92
C ARG A 634 -31.33 -28.40 -10.38
N SER A 635 -31.27 -28.16 -11.69
CA SER A 635 -31.20 -26.83 -12.29
C SER A 635 -32.26 -26.67 -13.36
N SER A 636 -32.80 -25.45 -13.48
CA SER A 636 -33.66 -25.05 -14.59
C SER A 636 -32.90 -24.18 -15.59
N ALA A 637 -33.43 -24.03 -16.80
CA ALA A 637 -32.92 -23.06 -17.77
C ALA A 637 -32.85 -21.65 -17.16
N GLY A 638 -31.68 -21.02 -17.25
CA GLY A 638 -31.37 -19.70 -16.69
C GLY A 638 -30.83 -19.70 -15.26
N ASP A 639 -30.97 -20.79 -14.49
CA ASP A 639 -30.42 -20.88 -13.12
C ASP A 639 -28.88 -20.78 -13.16
N ARG A 640 -28.29 -19.99 -12.24
CA ARG A 640 -26.82 -19.92 -12.10
C ARG A 640 -26.38 -20.79 -10.94
N VAL A 641 -25.93 -22.02 -11.23
CA VAL A 641 -25.45 -22.94 -10.19
C VAL A 641 -23.95 -22.81 -10.03
N THR A 642 -23.50 -22.40 -8.84
CA THR A 642 -22.09 -22.16 -8.52
C THR A 642 -21.61 -23.11 -7.43
N VAL A 643 -20.49 -23.79 -7.67
CA VAL A 643 -19.71 -24.46 -6.62
C VAL A 643 -18.54 -23.56 -6.23
N GLU A 644 -18.46 -23.18 -4.96
CA GLU A 644 -17.28 -22.53 -4.37
C GLU A 644 -16.42 -23.57 -3.68
N LYS A 645 -15.14 -23.62 -4.04
CA LYS A 645 -14.09 -24.46 -3.46
C LYS A 645 -13.02 -23.57 -2.84
N VAL A 646 -12.84 -23.69 -1.52
CA VAL A 646 -11.78 -23.00 -0.77
C VAL A 646 -10.81 -24.05 -0.25
N VAL A 647 -9.51 -23.85 -0.48
CA VAL A 647 -8.44 -24.74 -0.02
C VAL A 647 -7.52 -24.03 0.97
N THR A 648 -7.03 -24.76 1.96
CA THR A 648 -5.87 -24.39 2.77
C THR A 648 -4.68 -25.29 2.45
N VAL A 649 -3.47 -24.73 2.36
CA VAL A 649 -2.22 -25.43 2.08
C VAL A 649 -1.21 -25.14 3.18
N TYR A 650 -0.75 -26.18 3.88
CA TYR A 650 0.27 -26.10 4.93
C TYR A 650 1.39 -27.09 4.68
N THR A 651 2.61 -26.73 5.07
CA THR A 651 3.81 -27.57 4.94
C THR A 651 4.58 -27.60 6.26
N GLY A 652 5.43 -28.61 6.45
CA GLY A 652 6.29 -28.70 7.64
C GLY A 652 7.28 -27.56 7.84
N ARG A 653 7.34 -26.59 6.92
CA ARG A 653 8.15 -25.37 7.06
C ARG A 653 7.43 -24.20 7.72
N ASP A 654 6.12 -24.28 7.92
CA ASP A 654 5.39 -23.18 8.53
C ASP A 654 5.73 -23.04 10.02
N VAL A 655 5.76 -21.81 10.50
CA VAL A 655 6.04 -21.48 11.90
C VAL A 655 4.73 -21.34 12.70
N ALA A 656 4.85 -21.39 14.03
CA ALA A 656 3.72 -21.21 14.95
C ALA A 656 2.53 -22.16 14.73
N MET A 657 2.81 -23.40 14.33
CA MET A 657 1.80 -24.44 14.10
C MET A 657 2.14 -25.76 14.81
N ALA A 658 1.11 -26.56 15.16
CA ALA A 658 1.27 -27.89 15.77
C ALA A 658 1.67 -28.96 14.74
N GLU A 659 0.87 -29.10 13.68
CA GLU A 659 1.15 -29.95 12.51
C GLU A 659 0.37 -29.41 11.29
N PRO A 660 0.83 -29.65 10.04
CA PRO A 660 0.13 -29.18 8.84
C PRO A 660 -1.33 -29.62 8.77
N ALA A 661 -1.62 -30.89 9.10
CA ALA A 661 -2.96 -31.48 9.02
C ALA A 661 -3.98 -30.75 9.92
N VAL A 662 -3.64 -30.56 11.20
CA VAL A 662 -4.46 -29.82 12.17
C VAL A 662 -4.71 -28.39 11.72
N ASN A 663 -3.71 -27.71 11.15
CA ASN A 663 -3.85 -26.32 10.74
C ASN A 663 -4.71 -26.18 9.49
N ALA A 664 -4.48 -27.04 8.48
CA ALA A 664 -5.29 -27.08 7.27
C ALA A 664 -6.78 -27.28 7.63
N ALA A 665 -7.09 -28.29 8.44
CA ALA A 665 -8.44 -28.61 8.88
C ALA A 665 -9.07 -27.51 9.76
N ARG A 666 -8.28 -26.91 10.67
CA ARG A 666 -8.77 -25.86 11.58
C ARG A 666 -9.11 -24.58 10.84
N TRP A 667 -8.26 -24.17 9.89
CA TRP A 667 -8.44 -22.88 9.21
C TRP A 667 -9.50 -22.94 8.12
N VAL A 668 -9.60 -24.03 7.35
CA VAL A 668 -10.58 -24.12 6.24
C VAL A 668 -12.02 -23.94 6.71
N THR A 669 -12.33 -24.34 7.95
CA THR A 669 -13.66 -24.19 8.55
C THR A 669 -13.98 -22.77 9.02
N ARG A 670 -12.97 -21.92 9.20
CA ARG A 670 -13.10 -20.52 9.65
C ARG A 670 -13.09 -19.51 8.53
N LEU A 671 -12.72 -19.92 7.32
CA LEU A 671 -12.63 -19.02 6.18
C LEU A 671 -14.04 -18.60 5.73
N PRO A 672 -14.22 -17.34 5.32
CA PRO A 672 -15.47 -16.88 4.76
C PRO A 672 -15.69 -17.44 3.34
N ARG A 673 -16.72 -16.94 2.65
CA ARG A 673 -17.05 -17.32 1.26
C ARG A 673 -16.07 -16.73 0.24
N PHE A 674 -16.21 -17.17 -1.00
CA PHE A 674 -15.39 -16.71 -2.13
C PHE A 674 -15.33 -15.18 -2.24
N ASP A 675 -16.47 -14.48 -2.24
CA ASP A 675 -16.50 -13.03 -2.48
C ASP A 675 -15.81 -12.21 -1.36
N GLU A 676 -15.91 -12.63 -0.10
CA GLU A 676 -15.23 -11.97 1.01
C GLU A 676 -13.72 -12.23 0.98
N LEU A 677 -13.30 -13.47 0.67
CA LEU A 677 -11.90 -13.79 0.40
C LEU A 677 -11.34 -12.97 -0.78
N LEU A 678 -12.15 -12.78 -1.83
CA LEU A 678 -11.78 -11.99 -2.99
C LEU A 678 -11.58 -10.53 -2.59
N ALA A 679 -12.48 -9.94 -1.79
CA ALA A 679 -12.34 -8.57 -1.32
C ALA A 679 -11.04 -8.34 -0.53
N GLY A 680 -10.69 -9.24 0.40
CA GLY A 680 -9.42 -9.18 1.12
C GLY A 680 -8.20 -9.35 0.20
N HIS A 681 -8.29 -10.23 -0.79
CA HIS A 681 -7.22 -10.45 -1.78
C HIS A 681 -6.99 -9.22 -2.66
N LEU A 682 -8.06 -8.61 -3.18
CA LEU A 682 -7.98 -7.40 -4.01
C LEU A 682 -7.42 -6.22 -3.20
N THR A 683 -7.79 -6.10 -1.93
CA THR A 683 -7.27 -5.05 -1.03
C THR A 683 -5.75 -5.12 -0.88
N ASP A 684 -5.18 -6.31 -0.70
CA ASP A 684 -3.73 -6.45 -0.57
C ASP A 684 -3.00 -6.26 -1.91
N TRP A 685 -3.59 -6.69 -3.02
CA TRP A 685 -3.04 -6.37 -4.35
C TRP A 685 -3.04 -4.88 -4.63
N MET A 686 -4.09 -4.16 -4.21
CA MET A 686 -4.15 -2.70 -4.28
C MET A 686 -2.96 -2.08 -3.53
N HIS A 687 -2.68 -2.51 -2.29
CA HIS A 687 -1.53 -2.06 -1.52
C HIS A 687 -0.17 -2.38 -2.19
N LEU A 688 -0.06 -3.51 -2.88
CA LEU A 688 1.15 -3.84 -3.64
C LEU A 688 1.31 -2.91 -4.85
N TRP A 689 0.25 -2.65 -5.60
CA TRP A 689 0.30 -1.76 -6.76
C TRP A 689 0.57 -0.30 -6.37
N GLU A 690 0.09 0.18 -5.21
CA GLU A 690 0.45 1.51 -4.66
C GLU A 690 1.97 1.69 -4.56
N ARG A 691 2.72 0.61 -4.28
CA ARG A 691 4.17 0.63 -4.11
C ARG A 691 4.95 0.36 -5.39
N LEU A 692 4.44 -0.54 -6.24
CA LEU A 692 5.16 -1.08 -7.39
C LEU A 692 4.71 -0.53 -8.75
N SER A 693 3.58 0.19 -8.85
CA SER A 693 3.10 0.62 -10.16
C SER A 693 4.07 1.59 -10.84
N ILE A 694 4.24 1.37 -12.14
CA ILE A 694 5.02 2.21 -13.05
C ILE A 694 4.05 2.59 -14.17
N GLU A 695 3.79 3.88 -14.31
CA GLU A 695 2.87 4.42 -15.31
C GLU A 695 3.65 5.24 -16.35
N PHE A 696 3.26 5.14 -17.61
CA PHE A 696 3.75 5.97 -18.71
C PHE A 696 2.69 6.04 -19.81
N ASP A 697 2.63 7.20 -20.48
CA ASP A 697 1.62 7.50 -21.49
C ASP A 697 1.90 6.80 -22.83
N ASP A 698 0.88 6.66 -23.68
CA ASP A 698 0.96 6.26 -25.10
C ASP A 698 1.48 4.84 -25.44
N PHE A 699 1.72 3.96 -24.45
CA PHE A 699 2.28 2.60 -24.65
C PHE A 699 1.53 1.51 -23.87
N GLY A 700 0.25 1.28 -24.22
CA GLY A 700 -0.64 0.39 -23.48
C GLY A 700 -0.26 -1.10 -23.47
N ASP A 701 0.31 -1.63 -24.56
CA ASP A 701 0.69 -3.05 -24.65
C ASP A 701 2.01 -3.32 -23.90
N GLU A 702 3.00 -2.43 -24.03
CA GLU A 702 4.24 -2.48 -23.27
C GLU A 702 3.97 -2.36 -21.76
N LEU A 703 3.04 -1.49 -21.38
CA LEU A 703 2.59 -1.34 -20.00
C LEU A 703 1.92 -2.63 -19.49
N ARG A 704 1.11 -3.32 -20.32
CA ARG A 704 0.56 -4.64 -19.98
C ARG A 704 1.66 -5.68 -19.73
N ILE A 705 2.68 -5.72 -20.59
CA ILE A 705 3.82 -6.65 -20.44
C ILE A 705 4.59 -6.35 -19.16
N LEU A 706 4.86 -5.08 -18.86
CA LEU A 706 5.52 -4.68 -17.61
C LEU A 706 4.70 -5.10 -16.39
N ARG A 707 3.39 -4.88 -16.41
CA ARG A 707 2.48 -5.31 -15.33
C ARG A 707 2.47 -6.82 -15.17
N LEU A 708 2.50 -7.59 -16.26
CA LEU A 708 2.63 -9.05 -16.21
C LEU A 708 3.95 -9.49 -15.56
N HIS A 709 5.08 -8.85 -15.90
CA HIS A 709 6.36 -9.14 -15.25
C HIS A 709 6.35 -8.81 -13.75
N LEU A 710 5.79 -7.66 -13.36
CA LEU A 710 5.66 -7.26 -11.96
C LEU A 710 4.71 -8.19 -11.19
N LEU A 711 3.61 -8.61 -11.81
CA LEU A 711 2.71 -9.62 -11.27
C LEU A 711 3.47 -10.92 -11.00
N HIS A 712 4.15 -11.49 -11.98
CA HIS A 712 4.90 -12.75 -11.81
C HIS A 712 6.01 -12.66 -10.76
N LEU A 713 6.66 -11.50 -10.65
CA LEU A 713 7.60 -11.23 -9.57
C LEU A 713 6.90 -11.33 -8.21
N LEU A 714 5.79 -10.61 -8.01
CA LEU A 714 5.04 -10.58 -6.75
C LEU A 714 4.35 -11.90 -6.40
N GLN A 715 3.99 -12.72 -7.39
CA GLN A 715 3.46 -14.06 -7.16
C GLN A 715 4.56 -15.05 -6.72
N THR A 716 5.81 -14.78 -7.07
CA THR A 716 6.98 -15.61 -6.69
C THR A 716 7.56 -15.17 -5.36
N VAL A 717 7.71 -13.86 -5.14
CA VAL A 717 8.25 -13.25 -3.93
C VAL A 717 7.40 -12.05 -3.53
N SER A 718 6.73 -12.17 -2.38
CA SER A 718 5.79 -11.19 -1.85
C SER A 718 6.08 -10.94 -0.37
N PRO A 719 5.35 -10.06 0.32
CA PRO A 719 5.40 -9.97 1.78
C PRO A 719 5.20 -11.32 2.50
N ASN A 720 4.47 -12.28 1.90
CA ASN A 720 4.29 -13.61 2.45
C ASN A 720 5.55 -14.49 2.39
N THR A 721 6.60 -14.02 1.72
CA THR A 721 7.91 -14.69 1.65
C THR A 721 8.84 -14.22 2.79
N ASP A 722 8.50 -13.16 3.53
CA ASP A 722 9.39 -12.52 4.51
C ASP A 722 9.95 -13.49 5.56
N ASP A 723 9.17 -14.46 6.02
CA ASP A 723 9.60 -15.46 7.00
C ASP A 723 9.84 -16.86 6.40
N VAL A 724 9.69 -17.01 5.08
CA VAL A 724 9.93 -18.28 4.39
C VAL A 724 11.41 -18.41 4.07
N ASP A 725 11.99 -19.56 4.43
CA ASP A 725 13.38 -19.87 4.06
C ASP A 725 13.50 -20.27 2.58
N ALA A 726 13.43 -19.28 1.69
CA ALA A 726 13.51 -19.45 0.24
C ALA A 726 14.35 -18.36 -0.41
N GLY A 727 15.00 -18.69 -1.54
CA GLY A 727 15.56 -17.70 -2.47
C GLY A 727 14.64 -17.52 -3.68
N VAL A 728 15.13 -16.91 -4.76
CA VAL A 728 14.33 -16.66 -5.98
C VAL A 728 14.62 -17.70 -7.07
N PRO A 729 13.66 -18.60 -7.40
CA PRO A 729 13.86 -19.56 -8.48
C PRO A 729 13.95 -18.89 -9.86
N ALA A 730 14.79 -19.42 -10.75
CA ALA A 730 14.98 -18.87 -12.11
C ALA A 730 13.70 -18.83 -12.97
N ARG A 731 12.70 -19.67 -12.64
CA ARG A 731 11.36 -19.70 -13.29
C ARG A 731 10.23 -19.40 -12.31
N GLY A 732 10.55 -18.77 -11.18
CA GLY A 732 9.65 -18.57 -10.06
C GLY A 732 8.94 -19.86 -9.63
N LEU A 733 7.71 -19.74 -9.16
CA LEU A 733 6.85 -20.88 -8.82
C LEU A 733 5.92 -21.29 -9.98
N HIS A 734 6.37 -21.12 -11.23
CA HIS A 734 5.52 -21.24 -12.43
C HIS A 734 5.72 -22.57 -13.19
N GLY A 735 6.69 -23.39 -12.77
CA GLY A 735 6.97 -24.69 -13.37
C GLY A 735 8.30 -25.31 -12.91
N GLU A 736 8.66 -26.43 -13.51
CA GLU A 736 9.75 -27.33 -13.08
C GLU A 736 11.07 -27.14 -13.82
N ALA A 737 11.11 -26.30 -14.85
CA ALA A 737 12.36 -26.03 -15.58
C ALA A 737 13.40 -25.38 -14.64
N TYR A 738 14.67 -25.77 -14.80
CA TYR A 738 15.74 -25.47 -13.84
C TYR A 738 15.49 -26.01 -12.42
N ARG A 739 14.55 -26.95 -12.26
CA ARG A 739 14.25 -27.66 -11.01
C ARG A 739 13.86 -26.73 -9.84
N GLY A 740 13.50 -25.48 -10.13
CA GLY A 740 13.24 -24.45 -9.13
C GLY A 740 14.47 -23.94 -8.39
N HIS A 741 15.69 -24.23 -8.87
CA HIS A 741 16.93 -23.80 -8.24
C HIS A 741 17.15 -22.28 -8.34
N ILE A 742 17.96 -21.79 -7.40
CA ILE A 742 18.29 -20.40 -7.18
C ILE A 742 19.71 -20.14 -7.74
N PHE A 743 19.78 -19.19 -8.66
CA PHE A 743 20.98 -18.79 -9.40
C PHE A 743 21.37 -17.35 -9.05
N TRP A 744 22.21 -16.70 -9.86
CA TRP A 744 22.58 -15.29 -9.71
C TRP A 744 21.49 -14.30 -10.12
N ASP A 745 20.36 -14.79 -10.65
CA ASP A 745 19.25 -14.03 -11.25
C ASP A 745 18.64 -12.98 -10.32
N GLU A 746 18.84 -13.11 -9.01
CA GLU A 746 18.53 -12.10 -8.00
C GLU A 746 19.11 -10.72 -8.35
N LEU A 747 20.22 -10.66 -9.09
CA LEU A 747 20.80 -9.42 -9.65
C LEU A 747 19.81 -8.59 -10.48
N PHE A 748 18.91 -9.25 -11.21
CA PHE A 748 17.92 -8.59 -12.07
C PHE A 748 16.66 -8.19 -11.29
N ILE A 749 16.46 -8.79 -10.12
CA ILE A 749 15.22 -8.68 -9.34
C ILE A 749 15.37 -7.67 -8.19
N PHE A 750 16.48 -7.75 -7.46
CA PHE A 750 16.72 -6.92 -6.28
C PHE A 750 16.77 -5.41 -6.57
N PRO A 751 17.17 -4.90 -7.75
CA PRO A 751 17.04 -3.48 -8.06
C PRO A 751 15.61 -2.94 -7.89
N VAL A 752 14.60 -3.76 -8.22
CA VAL A 752 13.19 -3.42 -8.01
C VAL A 752 12.82 -3.58 -6.53
N LEU A 753 13.12 -4.73 -5.93
CA LEU A 753 12.71 -5.04 -4.56
C LEU A 753 13.37 -4.15 -3.50
N ASN A 754 14.65 -3.80 -3.65
CA ASN A 754 15.36 -2.93 -2.69
C ASN A 754 14.68 -1.57 -2.51
N LEU A 755 14.10 -1.03 -3.58
CA LEU A 755 13.43 0.27 -3.57
C LEU A 755 11.96 0.18 -3.10
N ARG A 756 11.30 -0.96 -3.31
CA ARG A 756 9.84 -1.09 -3.13
C ARG A 756 9.42 -2.01 -1.99
N LEU A 757 10.16 -3.09 -1.74
CA LEU A 757 9.90 -4.13 -0.75
C LEU A 757 11.22 -4.63 -0.10
N PRO A 758 11.99 -3.75 0.58
CA PRO A 758 13.30 -4.11 1.11
C PRO A 758 13.26 -5.25 2.14
N MET A 759 12.14 -5.46 2.85
CA MET A 759 12.02 -6.57 3.81
C MET A 759 12.02 -7.94 3.14
N VAL A 760 11.40 -8.06 1.97
CA VAL A 760 11.48 -9.27 1.15
C VAL A 760 12.93 -9.52 0.73
N THR A 761 13.63 -8.51 0.21
CA THR A 761 15.06 -8.67 -0.15
C THR A 761 15.91 -9.09 1.05
N ARG A 762 15.68 -8.51 2.24
CA ARG A 762 16.40 -8.88 3.45
C ARG A 762 16.23 -10.36 3.78
N SER A 763 15.02 -10.91 3.61
CA SER A 763 14.76 -12.34 3.80
C SER A 763 15.46 -13.21 2.76
N LEU A 764 15.41 -12.84 1.47
CA LEU A 764 16.09 -13.54 0.39
C LEU A 764 17.62 -13.55 0.56
N LEU A 765 18.19 -12.46 1.08
CA LEU A 765 19.62 -12.42 1.47
C LEU A 765 19.91 -13.30 2.68
N ARG A 766 18.95 -13.45 3.60
CA ARG A 766 19.06 -14.36 4.75
C ARG A 766 19.08 -15.82 4.31
N TYR A 767 18.36 -16.19 3.25
CA TYR A 767 18.47 -17.50 2.63
C TYR A 767 19.93 -17.78 2.23
N ARG A 768 20.62 -16.85 1.55
CA ARG A 768 22.05 -17.00 1.21
C ARG A 768 22.94 -17.10 2.43
N TYR A 769 22.70 -16.27 3.44
CA TYR A 769 23.50 -16.29 4.67
C TYR A 769 23.35 -17.63 5.43
N ARG A 770 22.15 -18.20 5.49
CA ARG A 770 21.91 -19.53 6.11
C ARG A 770 22.68 -20.66 5.42
N ARG A 771 23.12 -20.48 4.18
CA ARG A 771 23.93 -21.42 3.38
C ARG A 771 25.43 -21.07 3.35
N LEU A 772 25.86 -20.06 4.10
CA LEU A 772 27.25 -19.60 4.11
C LEU A 772 28.23 -20.69 4.56
N ASP A 773 27.85 -21.51 5.54
CA ASP A 773 28.69 -22.60 6.03
C ASP A 773 28.91 -23.71 5.00
N GLU A 774 27.89 -23.99 4.18
CA GLU A 774 28.02 -24.95 3.08
C GLU A 774 28.92 -24.38 1.98
N ALA A 775 28.78 -23.09 1.64
CA ALA A 775 29.69 -22.40 0.73
C ALA A 775 31.15 -22.41 1.23
N ARG A 776 31.37 -22.30 2.55
CA ARG A 776 32.70 -22.46 3.18
C ARG A 776 33.23 -23.89 3.09
N HIS A 777 32.35 -24.88 3.22
CA HIS A 777 32.73 -26.28 3.04
C HIS A 777 33.14 -26.55 1.58
N ALA A 778 32.35 -26.07 0.62
CA ALA A 778 32.63 -26.19 -0.81
C ALA A 778 33.98 -25.56 -1.18
N ALA A 779 34.28 -24.35 -0.68
CA ALA A 779 35.59 -23.71 -0.91
C ALA A 779 36.75 -24.58 -0.40
N ARG A 780 36.64 -25.10 0.83
CA ARG A 780 37.67 -25.99 1.42
C ARG A 780 37.83 -27.29 0.64
N ALA A 781 36.73 -27.88 0.19
CA ALA A 781 36.76 -29.10 -0.62
C ALA A 781 37.46 -28.86 -1.98
N ALA A 782 37.34 -27.65 -2.53
CA ALA A 782 38.06 -27.21 -3.73
C ALA A 782 39.51 -26.75 -3.46
N GLY A 783 40.00 -26.81 -2.22
CA GLY A 783 41.36 -26.38 -1.86
C GLY A 783 41.52 -24.87 -1.61
N HIS A 784 40.42 -24.16 -1.47
CA HIS A 784 40.36 -22.71 -1.26
C HIS A 784 39.87 -22.36 0.16
N THR A 785 39.94 -21.08 0.53
CA THR A 785 39.35 -20.54 1.77
C THR A 785 38.17 -19.63 1.44
N GLY A 786 37.45 -19.12 2.44
CA GLY A 786 36.30 -18.25 2.18
C GLY A 786 35.04 -19.01 1.82
N ALA A 787 34.10 -18.36 1.13
CA ALA A 787 32.82 -18.90 0.72
C ALA A 787 32.71 -19.02 -0.81
N MET A 788 32.62 -20.27 -1.30
CA MET A 788 32.34 -20.62 -2.69
C MET A 788 30.87 -21.02 -2.80
N TYR A 789 29.99 -20.05 -3.07
CA TYR A 789 28.57 -20.31 -3.27
C TYR A 789 28.35 -21.20 -4.52
N PRO A 790 27.37 -22.11 -4.50
CA PRO A 790 27.06 -22.98 -5.63
C PRO A 790 26.46 -22.17 -6.79
N TRP A 791 26.68 -22.61 -8.03
CA TRP A 791 26.02 -22.05 -9.21
C TRP A 791 24.50 -22.27 -9.16
N GLN A 792 24.08 -23.49 -8.81
CA GLN A 792 22.70 -23.83 -8.55
C GLN A 792 22.51 -24.16 -7.08
N SER A 793 21.70 -23.36 -6.39
CA SER A 793 21.37 -23.56 -4.98
C SER A 793 19.93 -24.06 -4.82
N GLY A 794 19.70 -24.92 -3.85
CA GLY A 794 18.37 -25.43 -3.50
C GLY A 794 18.14 -25.37 -1.99
N SER A 795 17.91 -26.51 -1.36
CA SER A 795 17.49 -26.59 0.04
C SER A 795 18.61 -26.31 1.04
N ASP A 796 19.77 -26.96 0.92
CA ASP A 796 20.83 -26.97 1.94
C ASP A 796 22.06 -26.11 1.58
N GLY A 797 22.16 -25.68 0.33
CA GLY A 797 23.24 -24.81 -0.17
C GLY A 797 24.40 -25.52 -0.82
N ARG A 798 24.34 -26.84 -0.99
CA ARG A 798 25.34 -27.57 -1.79
C ARG A 798 25.14 -27.26 -3.28
N GLU A 799 26.11 -27.66 -4.11
CA GLU A 799 26.02 -27.51 -5.56
C GLU A 799 25.01 -28.49 -6.16
N GLU A 800 23.96 -27.96 -6.79
CA GLU A 800 22.94 -28.74 -7.50
C GLU A 800 23.11 -28.73 -9.03
N SER A 801 24.16 -28.07 -9.55
CA SER A 801 24.47 -28.14 -10.97
C SER A 801 24.76 -29.58 -11.37
N GLN A 802 24.17 -30.00 -12.50
CA GLN A 802 24.40 -31.34 -13.02
C GLN A 802 25.87 -31.48 -13.41
N ARG A 803 26.45 -32.68 -13.23
CA ARG A 803 27.80 -33.00 -13.72
C ARG A 803 27.80 -33.40 -15.20
N LEU A 804 26.65 -33.89 -15.67
CA LEU A 804 26.41 -34.34 -17.02
C LEU A 804 25.10 -33.75 -17.51
N HIS A 805 25.08 -33.32 -18.76
CA HIS A 805 23.91 -32.74 -19.39
C HIS A 805 23.56 -33.46 -20.69
N LEU A 806 22.29 -33.87 -20.83
CA LEU A 806 21.79 -34.53 -22.04
C LEU A 806 21.61 -33.50 -23.17
N ASN A 807 22.39 -33.67 -24.24
CA ASN A 807 22.19 -32.92 -25.47
C ASN A 807 21.02 -33.53 -26.27
N PRO A 808 19.89 -32.82 -26.43
CA PRO A 808 18.69 -33.38 -27.07
C PRO A 808 18.84 -33.58 -28.57
N ARG A 809 19.80 -32.89 -29.23
CA ARG A 809 20.05 -33.07 -30.67
C ARG A 809 20.89 -34.30 -30.96
N SER A 810 21.87 -34.61 -30.10
CA SER A 810 22.76 -35.75 -30.29
C SER A 810 22.37 -36.98 -29.46
N GLY A 811 21.49 -36.84 -28.47
CA GLY A 811 21.14 -37.89 -27.50
C GLY A 811 22.28 -38.29 -26.58
N ARG A 812 23.34 -37.47 -26.46
CA ARG A 812 24.55 -37.79 -25.68
C ARG A 812 24.60 -36.99 -24.40
N TRP A 813 25.12 -37.61 -23.35
CA TRP A 813 25.47 -36.94 -22.10
C TRP A 813 26.86 -36.31 -22.25
N ASN A 814 26.94 -34.98 -22.09
CA ASN A 814 28.18 -34.22 -22.13
C ASN A 814 28.55 -33.74 -20.71
N PRO A 815 29.84 -33.56 -20.39
CA PRO A 815 30.25 -32.87 -19.18
C PRO A 815 29.61 -31.48 -19.08
N ASP A 816 29.22 -31.10 -17.87
CA ASP A 816 28.72 -29.78 -17.54
C ASP A 816 29.71 -29.10 -16.57
N ALA A 817 30.23 -27.96 -16.99
CA ALA A 817 31.24 -27.19 -16.28
C ALA A 817 30.67 -25.97 -15.55
N SER A 818 29.34 -25.80 -15.49
CA SER A 818 28.70 -24.62 -14.91
C SER A 818 29.10 -24.34 -13.45
N ALA A 819 29.53 -25.35 -12.69
CA ALA A 819 30.08 -25.15 -11.33
C ALA A 819 31.36 -24.27 -11.29
N ARG A 820 32.04 -24.05 -12.43
CA ARG A 820 33.17 -23.11 -12.58
C ARG A 820 32.73 -21.65 -12.72
N ALA A 821 31.43 -21.36 -12.79
CA ALA A 821 30.87 -20.01 -12.83
C ALA A 821 30.86 -19.36 -11.43
N HIS A 822 32.06 -19.21 -10.85
CA HIS A 822 32.23 -18.72 -9.48
C HIS A 822 31.75 -17.28 -9.25
N HIS A 823 31.43 -16.54 -10.31
CA HIS A 823 30.87 -15.20 -10.22
C HIS A 823 29.48 -15.14 -9.56
N ILE A 824 28.83 -16.28 -9.28
CA ILE A 824 27.68 -16.33 -8.37
C ILE A 824 27.99 -15.74 -6.99
N GLY A 825 29.16 -16.02 -6.42
CA GLY A 825 29.57 -15.42 -5.14
C GLY A 825 29.65 -13.89 -5.25
N ILE A 826 30.16 -13.38 -6.36
CA ILE A 826 30.19 -11.94 -6.65
C ILE A 826 28.79 -11.36 -6.70
N ALA A 827 27.84 -12.06 -7.32
CA ALA A 827 26.45 -11.63 -7.39
C ALA A 827 25.81 -11.53 -6.00
N VAL A 828 26.05 -12.51 -5.12
CA VAL A 828 25.60 -12.49 -3.72
C VAL A 828 26.20 -11.30 -2.98
N ALA A 829 27.51 -11.07 -3.10
CA ALA A 829 28.19 -9.91 -2.52
C ALA A 829 27.63 -8.57 -3.04
N TYR A 830 27.39 -8.48 -4.35
CA TYR A 830 26.81 -7.31 -4.98
C TYR A 830 25.42 -7.00 -4.42
N ASN A 831 24.55 -8.01 -4.35
CA ASN A 831 23.21 -7.89 -3.81
C ASN A 831 23.20 -7.47 -2.33
N ALA A 832 24.04 -8.09 -1.49
CA ALA A 832 24.19 -7.72 -0.08
C ALA A 832 24.61 -6.26 0.10
N TRP A 833 25.60 -5.81 -0.70
CA TRP A 833 26.07 -4.43 -0.64
C TRP A 833 25.04 -3.43 -1.18
N LYS A 834 24.41 -3.71 -2.32
CA LYS A 834 23.39 -2.82 -2.91
C LYS A 834 22.17 -2.69 -2.02
N PHE A 835 21.76 -3.76 -1.34
CA PHE A 835 20.71 -3.71 -0.33
C PHE A 835 21.07 -2.70 0.77
N TYR A 836 22.25 -2.82 1.37
CA TYR A 836 22.72 -1.87 2.38
C TYR A 836 22.79 -0.43 1.84
N GLN A 837 23.31 -0.22 0.62
CA GLN A 837 23.39 1.11 0.02
C GLN A 837 22.03 1.77 -0.18
N VAL A 838 21.00 1.01 -0.53
CA VAL A 838 19.65 1.54 -0.76
C VAL A 838 18.91 1.78 0.56
N THR A 839 19.07 0.89 1.55
CA THR A 839 18.27 0.94 2.79
C THR A 839 18.96 1.65 3.94
N GLY A 840 20.28 1.73 3.95
CA GLY A 840 21.07 2.16 5.10
C GLY A 840 20.99 1.19 6.30
N ASP A 841 20.50 -0.05 6.12
CA ASP A 841 20.28 -1.02 7.20
C ASP A 841 21.62 -1.53 7.78
N LEU A 842 22.13 -0.80 8.77
CA LEU A 842 23.37 -1.16 9.47
C LEU A 842 23.20 -2.44 10.31
N ALA A 843 22.00 -2.74 10.80
CA ALA A 843 21.76 -3.97 11.55
C ALA A 843 21.93 -5.21 10.66
N TYR A 844 21.36 -5.19 9.44
CA TYR A 844 21.64 -6.21 8.44
C TYR A 844 23.13 -6.36 8.13
N LEU A 845 23.84 -5.24 7.96
CA LEU A 845 25.27 -5.27 7.65
C LEU A 845 26.09 -5.90 8.79
N ILE A 846 25.76 -5.57 10.05
CA ILE A 846 26.37 -6.16 11.25
C ILE A 846 26.07 -7.65 11.35
N ASP A 847 24.80 -8.04 11.21
CA ASP A 847 24.35 -9.40 11.50
C ASP A 847 24.69 -10.41 10.39
N TYR A 848 24.73 -9.97 9.13
CA TYR A 848 24.81 -10.86 7.96
C TYR A 848 25.75 -10.35 6.86
N GLY A 849 25.61 -9.07 6.48
CA GLY A 849 26.19 -8.54 5.24
C GLY A 849 27.72 -8.51 5.25
N ALA A 850 28.34 -8.01 6.32
CA ALA A 850 29.79 -7.85 6.41
C ALA A 850 30.52 -9.21 6.44
N GLU A 851 29.95 -10.20 7.13
CA GLU A 851 30.48 -11.57 7.15
C GLU A 851 30.43 -12.22 5.77
N THR A 852 29.29 -12.08 5.08
CA THR A 852 29.09 -12.60 3.72
C THR A 852 30.11 -11.99 2.76
N LEU A 853 30.27 -10.67 2.78
CA LEU A 853 31.24 -9.95 1.94
C LEU A 853 32.69 -10.38 2.22
N ALA A 854 33.06 -10.51 3.49
CA ALA A 854 34.40 -10.90 3.90
C ALA A 854 34.76 -12.32 3.45
N GLU A 855 33.85 -13.29 3.60
CA GLU A 855 34.12 -14.67 3.19
C GLU A 855 34.15 -14.84 1.67
N ILE A 856 33.33 -14.11 0.91
CA ILE A 856 33.40 -14.13 -0.55
C ILE A 856 34.71 -13.48 -1.02
N ALA A 857 35.12 -12.35 -0.42
CA ALA A 857 36.42 -11.72 -0.69
C ALA A 857 37.58 -12.68 -0.43
N ARG A 858 37.54 -13.38 0.71
CA ARG A 858 38.53 -14.41 1.08
C ARG A 858 38.63 -15.50 0.02
N PHE A 859 37.50 -15.96 -0.52
CA PHE A 859 37.48 -16.96 -1.59
C PHE A 859 38.21 -16.48 -2.83
N PHE A 860 37.86 -15.29 -3.35
CA PHE A 860 38.52 -14.76 -4.54
C PHE A 860 40.02 -14.46 -4.33
N VAL A 861 40.42 -14.04 -3.14
CA VAL A 861 41.84 -13.88 -2.80
C VAL A 861 42.56 -15.24 -2.80
N SER A 862 41.92 -16.29 -2.29
CA SER A 862 42.49 -17.64 -2.28
C SER A 862 42.48 -18.33 -3.65
N LEU A 863 41.59 -17.92 -4.54
CA LEU A 863 41.50 -18.39 -5.92
C LEU A 863 42.56 -17.73 -6.82
N ALA A 864 42.93 -16.50 -6.51
CA ALA A 864 43.94 -15.75 -7.26
C ALA A 864 45.34 -16.32 -7.04
N SER A 865 46.12 -16.42 -8.12
CA SER A 865 47.52 -16.83 -8.09
C SER A 865 48.42 -15.70 -8.61
N TYR A 866 49.64 -15.58 -8.11
CA TYR A 866 50.58 -14.55 -8.58
C TYR A 866 51.36 -15.06 -9.80
N ASP A 867 51.25 -14.35 -10.92
CA ASP A 867 52.00 -14.57 -12.14
C ASP A 867 53.27 -13.71 -12.15
N GLU A 868 54.43 -14.35 -11.99
CA GLU A 868 55.73 -13.69 -11.98
C GLU A 868 56.10 -13.03 -13.31
N GLY A 869 55.64 -13.57 -14.44
CA GLY A 869 55.90 -12.99 -15.76
C GLY A 869 55.16 -11.67 -15.97
N ARG A 870 53.94 -11.57 -15.44
CA ARG A 870 53.11 -10.38 -15.50
C ARG A 870 53.33 -9.42 -14.33
N GLN A 871 53.91 -9.91 -13.23
CA GLN A 871 53.95 -9.21 -11.93
C GLN A 871 52.54 -8.80 -11.46
N ARG A 872 51.57 -9.71 -11.63
CA ARG A 872 50.14 -9.49 -11.38
C ARG A 872 49.50 -10.75 -10.81
N PHE A 873 48.38 -10.58 -10.10
CA PHE A 873 47.50 -11.70 -9.74
C PHE A 873 46.59 -12.06 -10.92
N VAL A 874 46.34 -13.35 -11.11
CA VAL A 874 45.50 -13.91 -12.18
C VAL A 874 44.49 -14.89 -11.59
N ILE A 875 43.33 -15.02 -12.23
CA ILE A 875 42.31 -16.03 -11.92
C ILE A 875 42.11 -16.84 -13.20
N ASN A 876 42.23 -18.17 -13.09
CA ASN A 876 42.29 -19.08 -14.24
C ASN A 876 41.19 -20.15 -14.14
N GLY A 877 40.81 -20.74 -15.27
CA GLY A 877 39.88 -21.87 -15.34
C GLY A 877 38.47 -21.59 -14.83
N VAL A 878 37.96 -20.38 -15.05
CA VAL A 878 36.61 -19.93 -14.62
C VAL A 878 35.66 -19.80 -15.81
N ILE A 879 34.35 -19.84 -15.54
CA ILE A 879 33.33 -19.43 -16.51
C ILE A 879 32.85 -18.03 -16.13
N GLY A 880 32.76 -17.13 -17.10
CA GLY A 880 32.15 -15.80 -16.92
C GLY A 880 30.67 -15.80 -17.27
N PRO A 881 30.00 -14.64 -17.24
CA PRO A 881 28.60 -14.52 -17.63
C PRO A 881 28.24 -15.05 -19.03
N ASP A 882 29.21 -15.06 -19.95
CA ASP A 882 29.08 -15.73 -21.24
C ASP A 882 29.40 -17.22 -21.10
N GLU A 883 28.36 -18.01 -20.84
CA GLU A 883 28.46 -19.46 -20.63
C GLU A 883 28.87 -20.24 -21.89
N PHE A 884 28.85 -19.63 -23.09
CA PHE A 884 29.30 -20.32 -24.30
C PHE A 884 30.80 -20.58 -24.30
N HIS A 885 31.58 -19.76 -23.57
CA HIS A 885 33.01 -19.91 -23.42
C HIS A 885 33.35 -20.68 -22.13
N SER A 886 33.05 -21.98 -22.15
CA SER A 886 33.31 -22.90 -21.02
C SER A 886 34.73 -23.51 -21.03
N GLY A 887 35.55 -23.18 -22.01
CA GLY A 887 36.94 -23.64 -22.14
C GLY A 887 37.54 -23.23 -23.50
N TYR A 888 38.86 -23.42 -23.64
CA TYR A 888 39.55 -23.22 -24.92
C TYR A 888 39.29 -24.40 -25.89
N PRO A 889 39.43 -24.22 -27.22
CA PRO A 889 39.21 -25.30 -28.19
C PRO A 889 39.99 -26.60 -27.92
N GLU A 890 41.20 -26.48 -27.37
CA GLU A 890 42.09 -27.57 -27.00
C GLU A 890 41.82 -28.17 -25.60
N ALA A 891 41.04 -27.48 -24.77
CA ALA A 891 40.69 -27.85 -23.40
C ALA A 891 39.22 -27.44 -23.11
N PRO A 892 38.25 -28.06 -23.79
CA PRO A 892 36.84 -27.73 -23.59
C PRO A 892 36.43 -28.07 -22.15
N TYR A 893 35.58 -27.24 -21.54
CA TYR A 893 35.04 -27.42 -20.17
C TYR A 893 36.02 -27.15 -19.01
N ASP A 894 37.28 -26.78 -19.30
CA ASP A 894 38.27 -26.43 -18.27
C ASP A 894 38.19 -24.98 -17.78
N GLY A 895 37.26 -24.19 -18.33
CA GLY A 895 37.13 -22.76 -18.08
C GLY A 895 38.11 -21.91 -18.89
N ILE A 896 37.95 -20.59 -18.80
CA ILE A 896 38.80 -19.59 -19.44
C ILE A 896 39.62 -18.84 -18.40
N ASP A 897 40.73 -18.27 -18.83
CA ASP A 897 41.63 -17.53 -17.97
C ASP A 897 41.34 -16.03 -18.00
N ASN A 898 41.46 -15.39 -16.84
CA ASN A 898 41.40 -13.95 -16.68
C ASN A 898 40.15 -13.31 -17.27
N ASN A 899 38.99 -13.96 -17.11
CA ASN A 899 37.72 -13.36 -17.49
C ASN A 899 37.58 -11.96 -16.86
N ALA A 900 37.44 -10.94 -17.69
CA ALA A 900 37.51 -9.55 -17.24
C ALA A 900 36.44 -9.21 -16.20
N TYR A 901 35.20 -9.69 -16.38
CA TYR A 901 34.11 -9.49 -15.43
C TYR A 901 34.49 -10.08 -14.06
N THR A 902 34.93 -11.35 -14.02
CA THR A 902 35.33 -12.01 -12.78
C THR A 902 36.49 -11.29 -12.10
N ASN A 903 37.55 -10.93 -12.83
CA ASN A 903 38.73 -10.28 -12.23
C ASN A 903 38.39 -8.89 -11.67
N VAL A 904 37.68 -8.06 -12.43
CA VAL A 904 37.28 -6.70 -11.99
C VAL A 904 36.35 -6.79 -10.79
N MET A 905 35.35 -7.68 -10.84
CA MET A 905 34.37 -7.77 -9.78
C MET A 905 34.90 -8.48 -8.53
N ALA A 906 35.88 -9.38 -8.65
CA ALA A 906 36.62 -9.92 -7.49
C ALA A 906 37.32 -8.80 -6.71
N VAL A 907 38.00 -7.89 -7.43
CA VAL A 907 38.59 -6.68 -6.81
C VAL A 907 37.51 -5.83 -6.18
N TRP A 908 36.38 -5.62 -6.85
CA TRP A 908 35.25 -4.87 -6.31
C TRP A 908 34.77 -5.46 -4.97
N VAL A 909 34.58 -6.78 -4.89
CA VAL A 909 34.14 -7.45 -3.65
C VAL A 909 35.15 -7.26 -2.53
N ILE A 910 36.45 -7.41 -2.80
CA ILE A 910 37.52 -7.18 -1.81
C ILE A 910 37.44 -5.76 -1.24
N LEU A 911 37.28 -4.75 -2.11
CA LEU A 911 37.16 -3.36 -1.69
C LEU A 911 35.88 -3.10 -0.87
N ARG A 912 34.76 -3.72 -1.24
CA ARG A 912 33.50 -3.64 -0.49
C ARG A 912 33.57 -4.34 0.86
N ALA A 913 34.29 -5.45 0.96
CA ALA A 913 34.52 -6.12 2.24
C ALA A 913 35.33 -5.23 3.20
N PHE A 914 36.37 -4.53 2.71
CA PHE A 914 37.05 -3.52 3.51
C PHE A 914 36.09 -2.41 3.95
N GLU A 915 35.31 -1.85 3.04
CA GLU A 915 34.38 -0.77 3.35
C GLU A 915 33.34 -1.19 4.40
N ALA A 916 32.75 -2.37 4.25
CA ALA A 916 31.83 -2.96 5.23
C ALA A 916 32.47 -3.07 6.62
N LEU A 917 33.70 -3.61 6.71
CA LEU A 917 34.42 -3.71 7.98
C LEU A 917 34.67 -2.33 8.62
N HIS A 918 34.95 -1.29 7.82
CA HIS A 918 35.14 0.08 8.35
C HIS A 918 33.84 0.72 8.84
N LEU A 919 32.71 0.42 8.18
CA LEU A 919 31.39 0.90 8.55
C LEU A 919 30.86 0.25 9.83
N LEU A 920 31.30 -0.96 10.17
CA LEU A 920 30.91 -1.61 11.41
C LEU A 920 31.37 -0.80 12.64
N PRO A 921 30.51 -0.63 13.66
CA PRO A 921 30.94 -0.16 14.97
C PRO A 921 32.09 -1.00 15.50
N LEU A 922 33.02 -0.36 16.23
CA LEU A 922 34.26 -1.01 16.65
C LEU A 922 34.05 -2.35 17.37
N PRO A 923 33.11 -2.51 18.33
CA PRO A 923 32.86 -3.81 18.97
C PRO A 923 32.48 -4.90 17.96
N ASN A 924 31.46 -4.64 17.13
CA ASN A 924 30.99 -5.60 16.12
C ASN A 924 32.08 -5.96 15.11
N ARG A 925 32.93 -5.00 14.75
CA ARG A 925 34.08 -5.22 13.86
C ARG A 925 35.11 -6.15 14.50
N LEU A 926 35.41 -5.97 15.78
CA LEU A 926 36.35 -6.83 16.51
C LEU A 926 35.77 -8.24 16.65
N ASP A 927 34.51 -8.35 17.06
CA ASP A 927 33.80 -9.64 17.19
C ASP A 927 33.79 -10.40 15.86
N LEU A 928 33.48 -9.72 14.75
CA LEU A 928 33.49 -10.35 13.43
C LEU A 928 34.89 -10.79 13.01
N ARG A 929 35.92 -9.96 13.27
CA ARG A 929 37.30 -10.33 12.96
C ARG A 929 37.76 -11.54 13.78
N GLU A 930 37.39 -11.62 15.04
CA GLU A 930 37.68 -12.77 15.91
C GLU A 930 36.93 -14.02 15.43
N LYS A 931 35.62 -13.90 15.16
CA LYS A 931 34.78 -14.97 14.61
C LYS A 931 35.37 -15.56 13.34
N LEU A 932 35.86 -14.71 12.43
CA LEU A 932 36.41 -15.13 11.14
C LEU A 932 37.91 -15.43 11.17
N GLY A 933 38.59 -15.19 12.29
CA GLY A 933 40.06 -15.29 12.37
C GLY A 933 40.80 -14.34 11.41
N LEU A 934 40.23 -13.18 11.08
CA LEU A 934 40.80 -12.24 10.10
C LEU A 934 42.05 -11.53 10.64
N THR A 935 43.22 -12.00 10.17
CA THR A 935 44.52 -11.45 10.57
C THR A 935 44.92 -10.23 9.75
N SER A 936 45.79 -9.38 10.31
CA SER A 936 46.33 -8.23 9.56
C SER A 936 47.16 -8.66 8.35
N ALA A 937 47.81 -9.83 8.40
CA ALA A 937 48.58 -10.37 7.26
C ALA A 937 47.67 -10.80 6.11
N GLU A 938 46.53 -11.43 6.44
CA GLU A 938 45.50 -11.78 5.46
C GLU A 938 44.93 -10.52 4.79
N LEU A 939 44.57 -9.49 5.57
CA LEU A 939 44.09 -8.22 5.03
C LEU A 939 45.15 -7.51 4.16
N ALA A 940 46.44 -7.60 4.51
CA ALA A 940 47.50 -7.07 3.67
C ALA A 940 47.59 -7.81 2.31
N LEU A 941 47.36 -9.12 2.28
CA LEU A 941 47.28 -9.88 1.02
C LEU A 941 46.07 -9.44 0.19
N TRP A 942 44.91 -9.21 0.81
CA TRP A 942 43.72 -8.70 0.12
C TRP A 942 44.01 -7.35 -0.57
N GLU A 943 44.75 -6.46 0.11
CA GLU A 943 45.20 -5.19 -0.48
C GLU A 943 46.16 -5.39 -1.66
N GLN A 944 47.07 -6.36 -1.59
CA GLN A 944 47.96 -6.68 -2.72
C GLN A 944 47.20 -7.22 -3.92
N VAL A 945 46.29 -8.18 -3.71
CA VAL A 945 45.46 -8.77 -4.77
C VAL A 945 44.59 -7.69 -5.43
N SER A 946 43.91 -6.86 -4.65
CA SER A 946 43.04 -5.81 -5.18
C SER A 946 43.78 -4.77 -6.03
N ARG A 947 45.05 -4.46 -5.71
CA ARG A 947 45.86 -3.48 -6.46
C ARG A 947 46.61 -4.05 -7.66
N ARG A 948 46.81 -5.37 -7.69
CA ARG A 948 47.65 -6.04 -8.68
C ARG A 948 46.93 -7.13 -9.49
N MET A 949 45.60 -7.24 -9.39
CA MET A 949 44.83 -8.10 -10.28
C MET A 949 45.07 -7.72 -11.74
N TYR A 950 45.29 -8.72 -12.59
CA TYR A 950 45.38 -8.55 -14.03
C TYR A 950 43.97 -8.38 -14.61
N VAL A 951 43.82 -7.45 -15.53
CA VAL A 951 42.62 -7.29 -16.35
C VAL A 951 43.11 -7.32 -17.80
N PRO A 952 42.59 -8.21 -18.65
CA PRO A 952 42.98 -8.22 -20.06
C PRO A 952 42.50 -6.92 -20.72
N PHE A 953 43.35 -6.34 -21.55
CA PHE A 953 43.02 -5.22 -22.42
C PHE A 953 43.48 -5.59 -23.83
N HIS A 954 42.58 -5.51 -24.79
CA HIS A 954 42.84 -5.71 -26.21
C HIS A 954 42.42 -4.47 -26.98
N ASP A 955 43.38 -3.79 -27.61
CA ASP A 955 43.15 -2.60 -28.44
C ASP A 955 42.34 -1.47 -27.77
N GLY A 956 42.55 -1.26 -26.47
CA GLY A 956 41.85 -0.23 -25.69
C GLY A 956 40.46 -0.65 -25.20
N VAL A 957 40.07 -1.90 -25.42
CA VAL A 957 38.84 -2.52 -24.93
C VAL A 957 39.20 -3.57 -23.87
N ILE A 958 38.35 -3.70 -22.85
CA ILE A 958 38.43 -4.75 -21.83
C ILE A 958 37.77 -6.02 -22.36
#